data_AF-A0A9J6BGK2-F1
#
_entry.id   AF-A0A9J6BGK2-F1
#
_cell.length_a   1.000
_cell.length_b   1.000
_cell.length_c   1.000
_cell.angle_alpha   90.00
_cell.angle_beta   90.00
_cell.angle_gamma   90.00
#
_symmetry.space_group_name_H-M   'P 1'
#
loop_
_entity.id
_entity.type
_entity.pdbx_description
1 polymer ?
#
loop_
_entity_poly.entity_id
_entity_poly.type
_entity_poly.pdbx_seq_one_letter_code
_entity_poly.pdbx_strand_id
1 'polypeptide(L)'
;MILFSIQLSYGDTVYTDASKSLLEAWLDVIDVVEFAFSEEVHHHARVIFDKFIECHIDGSGTDQEVNEVKMKSEREANKEQLIIIGFLGRLNVQHSLTQLALYTEAKLNELCTCMENPDSVTKIFDALTWLIMISGHVLCMDAIGEKPLIPRDINQLSVQLSQEHKIDSQSTLTTLQSSVQLQLPQDKCDPTVRIFANILRLCEMENRAIESGFGATWSPLLSSTIMWFIGQYLNIYILIDATYYNPLAPVFAELFTIGSALPANAWCMNFILNKVAWNMHKYHHDVDVVEESIRLFLDIVNVRNQKLPHVIELESFQNLIHMRDLQLDSKIKRSVYKGLIMATAAFQNVDQRQECLRHLLEPIGARFDSVCAEASRLHHETHVREKVLVVLDEMTGVAQGINGSTFPFVYQTMRERFHRLPDIMLLFRNYLDINVAVMKVLIEMTTIQVATSGAVDLSRDFYEVCFRAMRCYMEQQGQRIEKIYGDDEEQPDDVLIFVELFKKLTIQYVFEQAEHSVVANLGITILSNLMPKMYPLLERFPDIAMAYYKSLNCFIELLVCNNELHQLPAEILNHILYTIKIGLTSFTYPEIQGHSLDLLITFGDSLIQDTENRLQHLRELTVEPFGKLLFDVIVGLNLHSENKNDCYGAIYLLACASRTEINFCHETVTALVNKQKERVTYATDSDTPEVEKLKNFVFSHSREQKMSFIDLLDKFVSSICFLYHQV
;
A
#
# COMPACT_ATOMS: atom_id res chain seq x y z
N MET A 1 7.65 8.23 -36.53
CA MET A 1 8.76 9.02 -37.13
C MET A 1 8.43 10.51 -37.25
N ILE A 2 7.33 10.91 -37.90
CA ILE A 2 6.96 12.33 -38.07
C ILE A 2 6.53 13.01 -36.75
N LEU A 3 5.96 12.25 -35.80
CA LEU A 3 5.49 12.80 -34.52
C LEU A 3 6.61 13.20 -33.55
N PHE A 4 7.74 12.46 -33.52
CA PHE A 4 8.89 12.80 -32.67
C PHE A 4 9.74 13.96 -33.20
N SER A 5 9.56 14.35 -34.48
CA SER A 5 10.31 15.46 -35.11
C SER A 5 9.53 16.78 -35.18
N ILE A 6 8.24 16.79 -34.83
CA ILE A 6 7.37 17.99 -34.87
C ILE A 6 6.92 18.35 -33.46
N GLN A 7 7.86 18.42 -32.52
CA GLN A 7 7.64 19.00 -31.18
C GLN A 7 7.73 20.54 -31.19
N LEU A 8 7.75 21.15 -32.39
CA LEU A 8 8.17 22.54 -32.59
C LEU A 8 7.05 23.53 -32.99
N SER A 9 5.76 23.16 -32.97
CA SER A 9 4.73 24.16 -33.35
C SER A 9 3.29 24.04 -32.83
N TYR A 10 2.86 22.94 -32.19
CA TYR A 10 1.49 22.80 -31.68
C TYR A 10 1.47 22.04 -30.35
N GLY A 11 0.57 22.42 -29.44
CA GLY A 11 0.64 22.18 -27.98
C GLY A 11 1.07 20.79 -27.47
N ASP A 12 1.85 20.81 -26.39
CA ASP A 12 2.62 19.70 -25.81
C ASP A 12 1.80 18.46 -25.39
N THR A 13 0.50 18.60 -25.11
CA THR A 13 -0.31 17.49 -24.60
C THR A 13 -0.70 16.48 -25.69
N VAL A 14 -1.08 16.96 -26.88
CA VAL A 14 -1.56 16.09 -27.97
C VAL A 14 -0.44 15.20 -28.52
N TYR A 15 0.79 15.71 -28.59
CA TYR A 15 1.94 14.94 -29.05
C TYR A 15 2.43 13.94 -28.01
N THR A 16 2.38 14.30 -26.73
CA THR A 16 2.73 13.38 -25.63
C THR A 16 1.75 12.20 -25.58
N ASP A 17 0.45 12.47 -25.71
CA ASP A 17 -0.58 11.44 -25.76
C ASP A 17 -0.46 10.57 -27.03
N ALA A 18 -0.22 11.20 -28.20
CA ALA A 18 -0.02 10.45 -29.45
C ALA A 18 1.26 9.60 -29.42
N SER A 19 2.34 10.09 -28.82
CA SER A 19 3.59 9.34 -28.59
C SER A 19 3.32 8.12 -27.72
N LYS A 20 2.56 8.30 -26.63
CA LYS A 20 2.17 7.23 -25.72
C LYS A 20 1.37 6.13 -26.44
N SER A 21 0.29 6.51 -27.15
CA SER A 21 -0.52 5.56 -27.90
C SER A 21 0.26 4.87 -29.02
N LEU A 22 1.23 5.55 -29.64
CA LEU A 22 2.10 4.94 -30.65
C LEU A 22 3.02 3.88 -30.03
N LEU A 23 3.61 4.16 -28.86
CA LEU A 23 4.45 3.20 -28.14
C LEU A 23 3.63 1.98 -27.71
N GLU A 24 2.41 2.17 -27.23
CA GLU A 24 1.49 1.07 -26.88
C GLU A 24 1.18 0.19 -28.10
N ALA A 25 0.88 0.79 -29.24
CA ALA A 25 0.62 0.05 -30.48
C ALA A 25 1.84 -0.77 -30.95
N TRP A 26 3.07 -0.38 -30.60
CA TRP A 26 4.26 -1.17 -30.89
C TRP A 26 4.33 -2.49 -30.12
N LEU A 27 3.72 -2.58 -28.94
CA LEU A 27 3.62 -3.84 -28.20
C LEU A 27 2.76 -4.84 -28.98
N ASP A 28 1.59 -4.40 -29.48
CA ASP A 28 0.70 -5.24 -30.29
C ASP A 28 1.40 -5.73 -31.57
N VAL A 29 2.21 -4.88 -32.21
CA VAL A 29 2.99 -5.25 -33.39
C VAL A 29 4.02 -6.33 -33.06
N ILE A 30 4.69 -6.25 -31.91
CA ILE A 30 5.71 -7.22 -31.51
C ILE A 30 5.06 -8.57 -31.16
N ASP A 31 3.95 -8.56 -30.44
CA ASP A 31 3.21 -9.77 -30.07
C ASP A 31 2.68 -10.55 -31.29
N VAL A 32 2.26 -9.84 -32.34
CA VAL A 32 1.75 -10.46 -33.58
C VAL A 32 2.86 -11.08 -34.44
N VAL A 33 4.12 -10.64 -34.28
CA VAL A 33 5.21 -10.89 -35.25
C VAL A 33 6.16 -12.02 -34.83
N GLU A 34 5.84 -12.81 -33.80
CA GLU A 34 6.71 -13.86 -33.22
C GLU A 34 7.36 -14.87 -34.20
N PHE A 35 6.95 -14.99 -35.48
CA PHE A 35 7.47 -16.02 -36.39
C PHE A 35 7.96 -15.60 -37.79
N ALA A 36 7.86 -14.34 -38.24
CA ALA A 36 8.16 -14.01 -39.66
C ALA A 36 9.03 -12.76 -39.97
N PHE A 37 9.06 -11.72 -39.12
CA PHE A 37 9.75 -10.44 -39.44
C PHE A 37 10.75 -9.99 -38.37
N SER A 38 11.47 -10.93 -37.73
CA SER A 38 12.33 -10.62 -36.59
C SER A 38 13.36 -9.51 -36.88
N GLU A 39 14.10 -9.56 -37.99
CA GLU A 39 15.14 -8.56 -38.28
C GLU A 39 14.59 -7.14 -38.48
N GLU A 40 13.46 -6.98 -39.16
CA GLU A 40 12.84 -5.67 -39.38
C GLU A 40 12.32 -5.08 -38.07
N VAL A 41 11.73 -5.90 -37.20
CA VAL A 41 11.27 -5.46 -35.88
C VAL A 41 12.45 -5.01 -35.02
N HIS A 42 13.57 -5.76 -35.02
CA HIS A 42 14.77 -5.36 -34.27
C HIS A 42 15.34 -4.04 -34.80
N HIS A 43 15.36 -3.83 -36.11
CA HIS A 43 15.79 -2.56 -36.70
C HIS A 43 14.93 -1.37 -36.24
N HIS A 44 13.60 -1.49 -36.32
CA HIS A 44 12.71 -0.41 -35.92
C HIS A 44 12.72 -0.16 -34.41
N ALA A 45 12.78 -1.22 -33.59
CA ALA A 45 12.93 -1.11 -32.14
C ALA A 45 14.17 -0.30 -31.77
N ARG A 46 15.30 -0.56 -32.45
CA ARG A 46 16.53 0.23 -32.27
C ARG A 46 16.35 1.69 -32.64
N VAL A 47 15.74 1.99 -33.80
CA VAL A 47 15.52 3.37 -34.24
C VAL A 47 14.62 4.13 -33.26
N ILE A 48 13.56 3.50 -32.74
CA ILE A 48 12.66 4.10 -31.76
C ILE A 48 13.40 4.38 -30.46
N PHE A 49 14.17 3.41 -29.97
CA PHE A 49 14.98 3.54 -28.76
C PHE A 49 15.98 4.70 -28.85
N ASP A 50 16.76 4.74 -29.94
CA ASP A 50 17.75 5.81 -30.17
C ASP A 50 17.08 7.18 -30.24
N LYS A 51 15.97 7.29 -30.97
CA LYS A 51 15.24 8.56 -31.09
C LYS A 51 14.64 9.01 -29.77
N PHE A 52 14.12 8.08 -28.97
CA PHE A 52 13.59 8.39 -27.64
C PHE A 52 14.69 8.95 -26.74
N ILE A 53 15.89 8.35 -26.75
CA ILE A 53 17.05 8.85 -26.00
C ILE A 53 17.44 10.25 -26.48
N GLU A 54 17.62 10.47 -27.78
CA GLU A 54 17.99 11.77 -28.35
C GLU A 54 17.04 12.90 -27.92
N CYS A 55 15.73 12.65 -28.00
CA CYS A 55 14.70 13.63 -27.63
C CYS A 55 14.80 14.09 -26.16
N HIS A 56 15.25 13.22 -25.25
CA HIS A 56 15.35 13.54 -23.83
C HIS A 56 16.75 14.02 -23.41
N ILE A 57 17.81 13.68 -24.15
CA ILE A 57 19.19 14.13 -23.88
C ILE A 57 19.47 15.54 -24.42
N ASP A 58 18.94 15.90 -25.60
CA ASP A 58 19.24 17.17 -26.26
C ASP A 58 18.46 18.37 -25.67
N GLY A 59 17.62 18.13 -24.67
CA GLY A 59 16.95 19.19 -23.92
C GLY A 59 15.85 19.92 -24.70
N SER A 60 15.16 19.24 -25.62
CA SER A 60 13.92 19.76 -26.23
C SER A 60 12.68 19.61 -25.31
N GLY A 61 12.89 19.42 -24.01
CA GLY A 61 11.85 19.56 -22.99
C GLY A 61 11.59 21.05 -22.78
N THR A 62 10.41 21.47 -23.19
CA THR A 62 9.84 22.80 -22.96
C THR A 62 9.91 23.15 -21.48
N ASP A 63 10.05 24.46 -21.19
CA ASP A 63 9.76 25.04 -19.88
C ASP A 63 8.43 24.45 -19.38
N GLN A 64 8.51 23.43 -18.52
CA GLN A 64 7.34 22.96 -17.81
C GLN A 64 6.96 24.11 -16.89
N GLU A 65 5.96 24.89 -17.30
CA GLU A 65 5.12 25.60 -16.36
C GLU A 65 4.81 24.60 -15.25
N VAL A 66 5.28 24.91 -14.05
CA VAL A 66 5.11 24.13 -12.83
C VAL A 66 3.62 23.90 -12.69
N ASN A 67 3.12 22.77 -13.21
CA ASN A 67 1.76 22.35 -12.96
C ASN A 67 1.72 22.10 -11.45
N GLU A 68 1.04 23.00 -10.73
CA GLU A 68 0.83 22.99 -9.28
C GLU A 68 0.09 21.72 -8.78
N VAL A 69 -0.07 20.70 -9.61
CA VAL A 69 -0.61 19.39 -9.23
C VAL A 69 0.55 18.50 -8.76
N LYS A 70 1.02 18.77 -7.54
CA LYS A 70 1.89 17.89 -6.73
C LYS A 70 1.21 16.53 -6.47
N MET A 71 1.07 15.66 -7.47
CA MET A 71 0.52 14.32 -7.24
C MET A 71 1.31 13.16 -7.84
N LYS A 72 2.18 13.35 -8.84
CA LYS A 72 2.95 12.25 -9.43
C LYS A 72 4.36 12.68 -9.80
N SER A 73 5.35 11.86 -9.44
CA SER A 73 6.73 12.04 -9.91
C SER A 73 6.81 11.89 -11.43
N GLU A 74 7.79 12.52 -12.09
CA GLU A 74 7.99 12.36 -13.55
C GLU A 74 8.09 10.89 -13.97
N ARG A 75 8.71 10.07 -13.11
CA ARG A 75 8.80 8.62 -13.25
C ARG A 75 7.43 7.92 -13.26
N GLU A 76 6.50 8.35 -12.41
CA GLU A 76 5.14 7.79 -12.36
C GLU A 76 4.29 8.28 -13.53
N ALA A 77 4.48 9.53 -13.97
CA ALA A 77 3.79 10.07 -15.14
C ALA A 77 4.17 9.33 -16.43
N ASN A 78 5.45 8.95 -16.58
CA ASN A 78 5.99 8.34 -17.79
C ASN A 78 6.22 6.82 -17.68
N LYS A 79 5.72 6.17 -16.61
CA LYS A 79 6.01 4.77 -16.29
C LYS A 79 5.76 3.81 -17.46
N GLU A 80 4.61 3.92 -18.10
CA GLU A 80 4.21 3.04 -19.21
C GLU A 80 5.14 3.20 -20.43
N GLN A 81 5.49 4.44 -20.79
CA GLN A 81 6.43 4.71 -21.88
C GLN A 81 7.81 4.12 -21.57
N LEU A 82 8.30 4.31 -20.33
CA LEU A 82 9.59 3.79 -19.91
C LEU A 82 9.63 2.26 -19.91
N ILE A 83 8.55 1.58 -19.54
CA ILE A 83 8.43 0.11 -19.65
C ILE A 83 8.57 -0.34 -21.11
N ILE A 84 7.86 0.33 -22.03
CA ILE A 84 7.90 0.00 -23.48
C ILE A 84 9.30 0.24 -24.04
N ILE A 85 9.90 1.40 -23.76
CA ILE A 85 11.27 1.72 -24.20
C ILE A 85 12.28 0.74 -23.61
N GLY A 86 12.11 0.34 -22.34
CA GLY A 86 12.91 -0.69 -21.70
C GLY A 86 12.83 -2.03 -22.43
N PHE A 87 11.64 -2.42 -22.86
CA PHE A 87 11.40 -3.62 -23.66
C PHE A 87 12.03 -3.54 -25.06
N LEU A 88 11.81 -2.45 -25.79
CA LEU A 88 12.44 -2.22 -27.11
C LEU A 88 13.97 -2.21 -27.00
N GLY A 89 14.52 -1.66 -25.92
CA GLY A 89 15.94 -1.67 -25.62
C GLY A 89 16.49 -3.08 -25.46
N ARG A 90 15.74 -4.00 -24.83
CA ARG A 90 16.13 -5.40 -24.65
C ARG A 90 16.14 -6.20 -25.96
N LEU A 91 15.27 -5.88 -26.93
CA LEU A 91 15.34 -6.48 -28.27
C LEU A 91 16.69 -6.24 -28.95
N ASN A 92 17.38 -5.14 -28.63
CA ASN A 92 18.72 -4.82 -29.15
C ASN A 92 19.72 -4.60 -28.00
N VAL A 93 19.71 -5.49 -27.01
CA VAL A 93 20.41 -5.32 -25.72
C VAL A 93 21.87 -4.86 -25.84
N GLN A 94 22.67 -5.42 -26.76
CA GLN A 94 24.08 -5.03 -26.91
C GLN A 94 24.22 -3.56 -27.31
N HIS A 95 23.43 -3.11 -28.29
CA HIS A 95 23.44 -1.72 -28.74
C HIS A 95 22.94 -0.79 -27.64
N SER A 96 21.79 -1.11 -27.05
CA SER A 96 21.13 -0.29 -26.03
C SER A 96 22.01 -0.06 -24.80
N LEU A 97 22.62 -1.13 -24.26
CA LEU A 97 23.51 -1.01 -23.10
C LEU A 97 24.78 -0.21 -23.42
N THR A 98 25.33 -0.38 -24.62
CA THR A 98 26.50 0.38 -25.06
C THR A 98 26.18 1.87 -25.17
N GLN A 99 25.06 2.23 -25.78
CA GLN A 99 24.63 3.63 -25.90
C GLN A 99 24.37 4.26 -24.54
N LEU A 100 23.61 3.58 -23.66
CA LEU A 100 23.31 4.09 -22.32
C LEU A 100 24.59 4.35 -21.50
N ALA A 101 25.57 3.44 -21.55
CA ALA A 101 26.85 3.64 -20.90
C ALA A 101 27.61 4.85 -21.48
N LEU A 102 27.68 4.97 -22.81
CA LEU A 102 28.38 6.07 -23.49
C LEU A 102 27.76 7.43 -23.19
N TYR A 103 26.43 7.56 -23.31
CA TYR A 103 25.73 8.80 -23.02
C TYR A 103 25.84 9.21 -21.55
N THR A 104 25.74 8.24 -20.63
CA THR A 104 25.91 8.50 -19.20
C THR A 104 27.32 8.98 -18.91
N GLU A 105 28.36 8.32 -19.45
CA GLU A 105 29.76 8.74 -19.30
C GLU A 105 30.03 10.13 -19.86
N ALA A 106 29.47 10.43 -21.04
CA ALA A 106 29.57 11.75 -21.66
C ALA A 106 28.98 12.83 -20.75
N LYS A 107 27.76 12.62 -20.24
CA LYS A 107 27.09 13.58 -19.35
C LYS A 107 27.77 13.72 -17.98
N LEU A 108 28.31 12.64 -17.42
CA LEU A 108 29.12 12.73 -16.20
C LEU A 108 30.41 13.53 -16.41
N ASN A 109 31.06 13.39 -17.57
CA ASN A 109 32.25 14.17 -17.89
C ASN A 109 31.91 15.65 -18.15
N GLU A 110 30.79 15.94 -18.83
CA GLU A 110 30.26 17.30 -18.98
C GLU A 110 29.97 17.92 -17.60
N LEU A 111 29.33 17.18 -16.70
CA LEU A 111 29.03 17.64 -15.33
C LEU A 111 30.28 18.06 -14.58
N CYS A 112 31.37 17.28 -14.66
CA CYS A 112 32.67 17.64 -14.07
C CYS A 112 33.22 18.99 -14.58
N THR A 113 32.90 19.38 -15.81
CA THR A 113 33.40 20.61 -16.45
C THR A 113 32.47 21.80 -16.30
N CYS A 114 31.18 21.58 -16.06
CA CYS A 114 30.15 22.61 -16.14
C CYS A 114 29.62 23.09 -14.78
N MET A 115 30.13 22.58 -13.65
CA MET A 115 29.61 22.91 -12.30
C MET A 115 29.54 24.41 -11.97
N GLU A 116 30.26 25.28 -12.69
CA GLU A 116 30.24 26.73 -12.52
C GLU A 116 29.10 27.44 -13.28
N ASN A 117 28.40 26.77 -14.20
CA ASN A 117 27.31 27.34 -15.01
C ASN A 117 25.95 26.69 -14.70
N PRO A 118 25.09 27.33 -13.89
CA PRO A 118 23.82 26.76 -13.41
C PRO A 118 22.90 26.23 -14.53
N ASP A 119 22.68 27.00 -15.59
CA ASP A 119 21.76 26.61 -16.68
C ASP A 119 22.26 25.38 -17.46
N SER A 120 23.58 25.23 -17.57
CA SER A 120 24.17 24.05 -18.20
C SER A 120 24.08 22.82 -17.30
N VAL A 121 24.22 23.02 -15.99
CA VAL A 121 24.13 21.94 -14.99
C VAL A 121 22.71 21.38 -14.92
N THR A 122 21.67 22.22 -14.94
CA THR A 122 20.27 21.76 -14.93
C THR A 122 19.97 20.84 -16.12
N LYS A 123 20.35 21.24 -17.34
CA LYS A 123 20.16 20.40 -18.54
C LYS A 123 20.88 19.05 -18.44
N ILE A 124 22.06 19.04 -17.82
CA ILE A 124 22.81 17.79 -17.58
C ILE A 124 22.09 16.93 -16.55
N PHE A 125 21.52 17.51 -15.48
CA PHE A 125 20.73 16.78 -14.50
C PHE A 125 19.48 16.16 -15.11
N ASP A 126 18.76 16.87 -15.97
CA ASP A 126 17.58 16.34 -16.66
C ASP A 126 17.98 15.17 -17.57
N ALA A 127 19.02 15.34 -18.38
CA ALA A 127 19.54 14.28 -19.25
C ALA A 127 19.99 13.04 -18.45
N LEU A 128 20.69 13.23 -17.33
CA LEU A 128 21.10 12.13 -16.45
C LEU A 128 19.90 11.44 -15.80
N THR A 129 18.87 12.20 -15.41
CA THR A 129 17.64 11.65 -14.82
C THR A 129 16.94 10.72 -15.81
N TRP A 130 16.75 11.16 -17.06
CA TRP A 130 16.20 10.32 -18.14
C TRP A 130 17.05 9.10 -18.44
N LEU A 131 18.38 9.27 -18.54
CA LEU A 131 19.30 8.16 -18.76
C LEU A 131 19.23 7.09 -17.68
N ILE A 132 19.11 7.49 -16.41
CA ILE A 132 18.98 6.57 -15.27
C ILE A 132 17.62 5.86 -15.31
N MET A 133 16.53 6.58 -15.58
CA MET A 133 15.19 5.97 -15.72
C MET A 133 15.15 4.93 -16.84
N ILE A 134 15.64 5.29 -18.04
CA ILE A 134 15.69 4.37 -19.18
C ILE A 134 16.59 3.17 -18.85
N SER A 135 17.77 3.41 -18.26
CA SER A 135 18.67 2.33 -17.83
C SER A 135 17.99 1.39 -16.83
N GLY A 136 17.23 1.92 -15.87
CA GLY A 136 16.49 1.13 -14.89
C GLY A 136 15.48 0.22 -15.56
N HIS A 137 14.70 0.72 -16.51
CA HIS A 137 13.68 -0.06 -17.22
C HIS A 137 14.23 -1.01 -18.29
N VAL A 138 15.44 -0.76 -18.83
CA VAL A 138 16.14 -1.72 -19.70
C VAL A 138 16.70 -2.88 -18.87
N LEU A 139 17.41 -2.55 -17.78
CA LEU A 139 18.13 -3.51 -16.93
C LEU A 139 17.22 -4.30 -15.99
N CYS A 140 16.17 -3.68 -15.49
CA CYS A 140 15.30 -4.24 -14.47
C CYS A 140 13.88 -4.42 -15.03
N MET A 141 13.18 -5.43 -14.54
CA MET A 141 11.76 -5.64 -14.81
C MET A 141 10.97 -5.49 -13.50
N ASP A 142 9.91 -4.69 -13.53
CA ASP A 142 8.96 -4.60 -12.43
C ASP A 142 8.33 -5.98 -12.22
N ALA A 143 8.55 -6.59 -11.06
CA ALA A 143 7.88 -7.81 -10.64
C ALA A 143 6.97 -7.49 -9.44
N ILE A 144 5.65 -7.58 -9.65
CA ILE A 144 4.68 -7.43 -8.56
C ILE A 144 4.33 -8.82 -8.06
N GLY A 145 4.73 -9.15 -6.83
CA GLY A 145 4.41 -10.44 -6.19
C GLY A 145 5.30 -11.62 -6.61
N GLU A 146 6.20 -11.44 -7.58
CA GLU A 146 7.17 -12.44 -8.02
C GLU A 146 8.61 -12.03 -7.67
N LYS A 147 9.54 -12.99 -7.69
CA LYS A 147 10.97 -12.72 -7.49
C LYS A 147 11.53 -12.07 -8.76
N PRO A 148 12.05 -10.84 -8.72
CA PRO A 148 12.61 -10.22 -9.92
C PRO A 148 13.92 -10.93 -10.30
N LEU A 149 14.09 -11.20 -11.59
CA LEU A 149 15.25 -11.89 -12.15
C LEU A 149 15.95 -11.02 -13.19
N ILE A 150 17.21 -11.32 -13.48
CA ILE A 150 17.96 -10.67 -14.56
C ILE A 150 17.24 -10.99 -15.88
N PRO A 151 16.88 -9.98 -16.68
CA PRO A 151 16.27 -10.20 -17.97
C PRO A 151 17.07 -11.17 -18.83
N ARG A 152 16.38 -12.11 -19.47
CA ARG A 152 17.00 -13.21 -20.22
C ARG A 152 18.02 -12.71 -21.25
N ASP A 153 17.66 -11.67 -22.00
CA ASP A 153 18.49 -11.09 -23.05
C ASP A 153 19.81 -10.53 -22.51
N ILE A 154 19.78 -9.92 -21.32
CA ILE A 154 20.96 -9.38 -20.65
C ILE A 154 21.87 -10.51 -20.19
N ASN A 155 21.32 -11.52 -19.52
CA ASN A 155 22.12 -12.66 -19.06
C ASN A 155 22.75 -13.42 -20.24
N GLN A 156 22.01 -13.61 -21.34
CA GLN A 156 22.53 -14.24 -22.56
C GLN A 156 23.65 -13.42 -23.21
N LEU A 157 23.50 -12.10 -23.30
CA LEU A 157 24.55 -11.22 -23.80
C LEU A 157 25.82 -11.36 -22.95
N SER A 158 25.73 -11.28 -21.63
CA SER A 158 26.89 -11.40 -20.75
C SER A 158 27.56 -12.78 -20.84
N VAL A 159 26.79 -13.86 -21.03
CA VAL A 159 27.34 -15.20 -21.35
C VAL A 159 28.13 -15.16 -22.65
N GLN A 160 27.56 -14.61 -23.72
CA GLN A 160 28.21 -14.53 -25.03
C GLN A 160 29.50 -13.70 -24.97
N LEU A 161 29.46 -12.51 -24.37
CA LEU A 161 30.63 -11.63 -24.26
C LEU A 161 31.75 -12.27 -23.42
N SER A 162 31.39 -13.06 -22.40
CA SER A 162 32.36 -13.82 -21.59
C SER A 162 33.04 -14.90 -22.43
N GLN A 163 32.28 -15.65 -23.24
CA GLN A 163 32.80 -16.67 -24.14
C GLN A 163 33.72 -16.07 -25.22
N GLU A 164 33.37 -14.88 -25.72
CA GLU A 164 34.18 -14.13 -26.69
C GLU A 164 35.40 -13.42 -26.06
N HIS A 165 35.61 -13.54 -24.74
CA HIS A 165 36.70 -12.90 -23.99
C HIS A 165 36.73 -11.37 -24.14
N LYS A 166 35.56 -10.77 -24.41
CA LYS A 166 35.35 -9.31 -24.50
C LYS A 166 35.15 -8.68 -23.13
N ILE A 167 34.68 -9.46 -22.16
CA ILE A 167 34.51 -9.06 -20.76
C ILE A 167 35.25 -10.05 -19.85
N ASP A 168 35.73 -9.58 -18.71
CA ASP A 168 36.31 -10.43 -17.67
C ASP A 168 35.93 -9.94 -16.25
N SER A 169 35.83 -10.87 -15.31
CA SER A 169 35.35 -10.59 -13.95
C SER A 169 36.27 -9.66 -13.17
N GLN A 170 37.58 -9.74 -13.38
CA GLN A 170 38.56 -8.95 -12.61
C GLN A 170 38.58 -7.48 -13.07
N SER A 171 38.57 -7.24 -14.38
CA SER A 171 38.43 -5.90 -14.98
C SER A 171 37.07 -5.30 -14.63
N THR A 172 36.02 -6.12 -14.63
CA THR A 172 34.67 -5.69 -14.22
C THR A 172 34.65 -5.27 -12.75
N LEU A 173 35.25 -6.06 -11.85
CA LEU A 173 35.41 -5.71 -10.43
C LEU A 173 36.21 -4.41 -10.27
N THR A 174 37.32 -4.27 -10.99
CA THR A 174 38.20 -3.09 -10.91
C THR A 174 37.45 -1.84 -11.35
N THR A 175 36.66 -1.93 -12.43
CA THR A 175 35.81 -0.84 -12.91
C THR A 175 34.78 -0.45 -11.85
N LEU A 176 34.11 -1.44 -11.25
CA LEU A 176 33.11 -1.22 -10.21
C LEU A 176 33.70 -0.56 -8.97
N GLN A 177 34.84 -1.04 -8.46
CA GLN A 177 35.53 -0.46 -7.30
C GLN A 177 36.11 0.93 -7.59
N SER A 178 36.47 1.20 -8.84
CA SER A 178 36.94 2.52 -9.30
C SER A 178 35.80 3.52 -9.48
N SER A 179 34.54 3.15 -9.30
CA SER A 179 33.42 4.10 -9.36
C SER A 179 33.51 5.22 -8.33
N VAL A 180 34.20 4.98 -7.21
CA VAL A 180 34.49 6.01 -6.19
C VAL A 180 35.62 6.96 -6.65
N GLN A 181 36.30 6.63 -7.74
CA GLN A 181 37.28 7.48 -8.41
C GLN A 181 36.61 8.24 -9.56
N LEU A 182 37.09 9.45 -9.87
CA LEU A 182 36.47 10.30 -10.89
C LEU A 182 36.64 9.78 -12.33
N GLN A 183 37.48 8.76 -12.56
CA GLN A 183 37.71 8.17 -13.87
C GLN A 183 37.60 6.65 -13.79
N LEU A 184 36.80 6.07 -14.69
CA LEU A 184 36.67 4.63 -14.83
C LEU A 184 37.73 4.08 -15.82
N PRO A 185 38.32 2.91 -15.55
CA PRO A 185 39.17 2.21 -16.52
C PRO A 185 38.42 1.90 -17.82
N GLN A 186 39.10 1.95 -18.97
CA GLN A 186 38.54 1.58 -20.28
C GLN A 186 38.57 0.06 -20.55
N ASP A 187 38.60 -0.76 -19.50
CA ASP A 187 38.86 -2.19 -19.59
C ASP A 187 37.65 -3.01 -20.04
N LYS A 188 37.87 -4.32 -20.16
CA LYS A 188 36.91 -5.39 -20.52
C LYS A 188 35.82 -5.57 -19.45
N CYS A 189 35.00 -4.54 -19.25
CA CYS A 189 33.93 -4.51 -18.27
C CYS A 189 32.59 -4.94 -18.88
N ASP A 190 31.82 -5.72 -18.14
CA ASP A 190 30.42 -6.01 -18.49
C ASP A 190 29.59 -4.72 -18.64
N PRO A 191 28.83 -4.53 -19.74
CA PRO A 191 28.07 -3.30 -19.98
C PRO A 191 27.03 -2.97 -18.89
N THR A 192 26.41 -4.00 -18.29
CA THR A 192 25.42 -3.81 -17.21
C THR A 192 26.10 -3.28 -15.96
N VAL A 193 27.24 -3.87 -15.60
CA VAL A 193 28.04 -3.41 -14.45
C VAL A 193 28.64 -2.04 -14.70
N ARG A 194 29.01 -1.72 -15.94
CA ARG A 194 29.54 -0.40 -16.32
C ARG A 194 28.51 0.72 -16.12
N ILE A 195 27.26 0.50 -16.52
CA ILE A 195 26.17 1.46 -16.25
C ILE A 195 26.00 1.66 -14.74
N PHE A 196 25.98 0.56 -13.97
CA PHE A 196 25.88 0.66 -12.51
C PHE A 196 27.06 1.41 -11.88
N ALA A 197 28.30 1.13 -12.33
CA ALA A 197 29.50 1.83 -11.88
C ALA A 197 29.44 3.34 -12.17
N ASN A 198 28.88 3.75 -13.31
CA ASN A 198 28.66 5.16 -13.62
C ASN A 198 27.65 5.81 -12.65
N ILE A 199 26.62 5.09 -12.24
CA ILE A 199 25.62 5.59 -11.27
C ILE A 199 26.22 5.68 -9.86
N LEU A 200 27.07 4.73 -9.46
CA LEU A 200 27.83 4.83 -8.21
C LEU A 200 28.82 6.01 -8.25
N ARG A 201 29.45 6.26 -9.41
CA ARG A 201 30.28 7.46 -9.62
C ARG A 201 29.48 8.74 -9.46
N LEU A 202 28.26 8.79 -9.98
CA LEU A 202 27.37 9.94 -9.80
C LEU A 202 27.01 10.15 -8.32
N CYS A 203 26.76 9.08 -7.56
CA CYS A 203 26.55 9.18 -6.10
C CYS A 203 27.75 9.80 -5.38
N GLU A 204 28.96 9.43 -5.78
CA GLU A 204 30.18 9.98 -5.19
C GLU A 204 30.40 11.44 -5.59
N MET A 205 30.08 11.81 -6.84
CA MET A 205 30.09 13.20 -7.29
C MET A 205 29.10 14.06 -6.50
N GLU A 206 27.89 13.54 -6.26
CA GLU A 206 26.88 14.17 -5.41
C GLU A 206 27.41 14.39 -3.99
N ASN A 207 27.95 13.36 -3.34
CA ASN A 207 28.47 13.45 -1.98
C ASN A 207 29.52 14.56 -1.88
N ARG A 208 30.47 14.59 -2.82
CA ARG A 208 31.52 15.61 -2.87
C ARG A 208 30.96 17.01 -3.15
N ALA A 209 29.97 17.13 -4.04
CA ALA A 209 29.33 18.40 -4.33
C ALA A 209 28.67 18.98 -3.07
N ILE A 210 27.95 18.14 -2.32
CA ILE A 210 27.31 18.53 -1.06
C ILE A 210 28.33 18.90 0.01
N GLU A 211 29.36 18.08 0.20
CA GLU A 211 30.44 18.37 1.15
C GLU A 211 31.21 19.65 0.81
N SER A 212 31.26 20.00 -0.48
CA SER A 212 31.86 21.23 -0.98
C SER A 212 30.91 22.44 -0.96
N GLY A 213 29.68 22.30 -0.46
CA GLY A 213 28.71 23.39 -0.33
C GLY A 213 27.83 23.65 -1.55
N PHE A 214 27.89 22.81 -2.59
CA PHE A 214 27.04 22.91 -3.79
C PHE A 214 25.70 22.17 -3.67
N GLY A 215 25.35 21.70 -2.47
CA GLY A 215 24.12 20.91 -2.25
C GLY A 215 22.83 21.63 -2.64
N ALA A 216 22.75 22.96 -2.44
CA ALA A 216 21.57 23.74 -2.81
C ALA A 216 21.33 23.83 -4.34
N THR A 217 22.37 23.58 -5.14
CA THR A 217 22.29 23.56 -6.61
C THR A 217 22.08 22.14 -7.14
N TRP A 218 22.31 21.12 -6.32
CA TRP A 218 22.16 19.73 -6.73
C TRP A 218 20.69 19.36 -6.90
N SER A 219 20.33 18.64 -7.96
CA SER A 219 18.94 18.28 -8.25
C SER A 219 18.42 17.17 -7.31
N PRO A 220 17.41 17.43 -6.46
CA PRO A 220 16.80 16.39 -5.63
C PRO A 220 16.06 15.33 -6.45
N LEU A 221 15.54 15.70 -7.62
CA LEU A 221 14.93 14.77 -8.58
C LEU A 221 15.96 13.75 -9.07
N LEU A 222 17.18 14.20 -9.41
CA LEU A 222 18.26 13.30 -9.82
C LEU A 222 18.64 12.36 -8.67
N SER A 223 18.80 12.89 -7.45
CA SER A 223 19.15 12.12 -6.26
C SER A 223 18.12 11.05 -5.90
N SER A 224 16.84 11.40 -5.89
CA SER A 224 15.75 10.42 -5.67
C SER A 224 15.71 9.35 -6.77
N THR A 225 16.00 9.72 -8.02
CA THR A 225 16.05 8.81 -9.17
C THR A 225 17.23 7.84 -9.09
N ILE A 226 18.40 8.30 -8.63
CA ILE A 226 19.56 7.45 -8.34
C ILE A 226 19.20 6.39 -7.28
N MET A 227 18.57 6.79 -6.18
CA MET A 227 18.19 5.87 -5.10
C MET A 227 17.18 4.83 -5.57
N TRP A 228 16.20 5.22 -6.37
CA TRP A 228 15.28 4.29 -7.02
C TRP A 228 16.00 3.28 -7.90
N PHE A 229 16.90 3.73 -8.78
CA PHE A 229 17.65 2.84 -9.67
C PHE A 229 18.48 1.84 -8.86
N ILE A 230 19.18 2.31 -7.81
CA ILE A 230 19.97 1.45 -6.93
C ILE A 230 19.08 0.37 -6.31
N GLY A 231 17.86 0.70 -5.88
CA GLY A 231 16.91 -0.28 -5.36
C GLY A 231 16.51 -1.34 -6.39
N GLN A 232 16.21 -0.94 -7.62
CA GLN A 232 15.89 -1.88 -8.70
C GLN A 232 17.08 -2.81 -8.99
N TYR A 233 18.27 -2.22 -9.14
CA TYR A 233 19.49 -2.95 -9.45
C TYR A 233 19.87 -3.92 -8.33
N LEU A 234 19.82 -3.48 -7.08
CA LEU A 234 20.07 -4.28 -5.89
C LEU A 234 19.19 -5.53 -5.86
N ASN A 235 17.89 -5.36 -6.10
CA ASN A 235 16.91 -6.45 -6.02
C ASN A 235 17.22 -7.59 -7.01
N ILE A 236 17.77 -7.26 -8.18
CA ILE A 236 18.02 -8.22 -9.26
C ILE A 236 19.46 -8.73 -9.27
N TYR A 237 20.44 -7.83 -9.15
CA TYR A 237 21.84 -8.10 -9.51
C TYR A 237 22.77 -8.31 -8.33
N ILE A 238 22.40 -7.96 -7.10
CA ILE A 238 23.27 -8.12 -5.91
C ILE A 238 22.79 -9.27 -5.03
N LEU A 239 23.71 -10.14 -4.58
CA LEU A 239 23.41 -11.37 -3.82
C LEU A 239 22.44 -12.28 -4.59
N ILE A 240 22.85 -12.61 -5.83
CA ILE A 240 22.07 -13.43 -6.77
C ILE A 240 21.98 -14.87 -6.26
N ASP A 241 20.78 -15.42 -6.34
CA ASP A 241 20.56 -16.86 -6.18
C ASP A 241 20.70 -17.55 -7.54
N ALA A 242 21.84 -18.23 -7.73
CA ALA A 242 22.17 -18.89 -8.98
C ALA A 242 21.22 -20.05 -9.34
N THR A 243 20.43 -20.57 -8.39
CA THR A 243 19.51 -21.70 -8.63
C THR A 243 18.39 -21.37 -9.62
N TYR A 244 18.08 -20.09 -9.81
CA TYR A 244 17.05 -19.62 -10.74
C TYR A 244 17.54 -19.51 -12.19
N TYR A 245 18.81 -19.78 -12.47
CA TYR A 245 19.42 -19.56 -13.79
C TYR A 245 20.04 -20.83 -14.36
N ASN A 246 19.90 -21.02 -15.67
CA ASN A 246 20.52 -22.13 -16.39
C ASN A 246 20.91 -21.71 -17.82
N PRO A 247 22.14 -21.21 -18.06
CA PRO A 247 23.18 -20.83 -17.08
C PRO A 247 23.09 -19.37 -16.64
N LEU A 248 23.68 -19.04 -15.47
CA LEU A 248 24.00 -17.66 -15.07
C LEU A 248 25.31 -17.22 -15.76
N ALA A 249 25.39 -15.96 -16.20
CA ALA A 249 26.62 -15.43 -16.80
C ALA A 249 27.82 -15.53 -15.83
N PRO A 250 29.01 -15.97 -16.29
CA PRO A 250 30.18 -16.18 -15.42
C PRO A 250 30.56 -14.94 -14.59
N VAL A 251 30.52 -13.75 -15.21
CA VAL A 251 30.83 -12.48 -14.52
C VAL A 251 29.88 -12.22 -13.35
N PHE A 252 28.57 -12.47 -13.51
CA PHE A 252 27.59 -12.32 -12.42
C PHE A 252 27.77 -13.40 -11.35
N ALA A 253 28.06 -14.63 -11.76
CA ALA A 253 28.32 -15.73 -10.85
C ALA A 253 29.52 -15.44 -9.93
N GLU A 254 30.63 -14.94 -10.50
CA GLU A 254 31.87 -14.69 -9.78
C GLU A 254 31.87 -13.42 -8.93
N LEU A 255 31.03 -12.42 -9.24
CA LEU A 255 30.99 -11.13 -8.55
C LEU A 255 29.84 -10.99 -7.54
N PHE A 256 28.65 -11.50 -7.87
CA PHE A 256 27.43 -11.09 -7.19
C PHE A 256 26.64 -12.21 -6.52
N THR A 257 27.01 -13.48 -6.67
CA THR A 257 26.35 -14.59 -5.96
C THR A 257 26.75 -14.66 -4.48
N ILE A 258 25.96 -15.34 -3.67
CA ILE A 258 26.31 -15.60 -2.27
C ILE A 258 27.54 -16.52 -2.21
N GLY A 259 28.56 -16.13 -1.46
CA GLY A 259 29.82 -16.90 -1.36
C GLY A 259 30.72 -16.79 -2.60
N SER A 260 30.52 -15.76 -3.43
CA SER A 260 31.33 -15.49 -4.61
C SER A 260 32.82 -15.38 -4.29
N ALA A 261 33.68 -15.80 -5.23
CA ALA A 261 35.13 -15.76 -5.07
C ALA A 261 35.67 -14.32 -5.00
N LEU A 262 34.99 -13.39 -5.67
CA LEU A 262 35.24 -11.96 -5.61
C LEU A 262 34.09 -11.30 -4.83
N PRO A 263 34.34 -10.67 -3.66
CA PRO A 263 33.29 -10.16 -2.78
C PRO A 263 32.73 -8.79 -3.24
N ALA A 264 32.43 -8.65 -4.53
CA ALA A 264 31.86 -7.43 -5.11
C ALA A 264 30.48 -7.11 -4.51
N ASN A 265 29.68 -8.16 -4.26
CA ASN A 265 28.40 -8.08 -3.54
C ASN A 265 28.50 -7.32 -2.20
N ALA A 266 29.42 -7.71 -1.31
CA ALA A 266 29.60 -7.13 0.01
C ALA A 266 30.11 -5.70 -0.09
N TRP A 267 31.00 -5.42 -1.04
CA TRP A 267 31.47 -4.06 -1.31
C TRP A 267 30.32 -3.14 -1.76
N CYS A 268 29.50 -3.58 -2.74
CA CYS A 268 28.33 -2.83 -3.20
C CYS A 268 27.33 -2.59 -2.08
N MET A 269 27.01 -3.63 -1.29
CA MET A 269 26.11 -3.50 -0.15
C MET A 269 26.62 -2.50 0.89
N ASN A 270 27.93 -2.51 1.20
CA ASN A 270 28.53 -1.54 2.10
C ASN A 270 28.38 -0.10 1.56
N PHE A 271 28.67 0.11 0.28
CA PHE A 271 28.50 1.41 -0.37
C PHE A 271 27.04 1.89 -0.28
N ILE A 272 26.08 1.04 -0.67
CA ILE A 272 24.66 1.38 -0.70
C ILE A 272 24.13 1.71 0.69
N LEU A 273 24.44 0.91 1.72
CA LEU A 273 24.01 1.17 3.09
C LEU A 273 24.60 2.48 3.63
N ASN A 274 25.87 2.75 3.34
CA ASN A 274 26.49 4.02 3.72
C ASN A 274 25.84 5.20 3.00
N LYS A 275 25.50 5.06 1.70
CA LYS A 275 24.80 6.10 0.93
C LYS A 275 23.40 6.38 1.46
N VAL A 276 22.65 5.34 1.80
CA VAL A 276 21.34 5.44 2.47
C VAL A 276 21.46 6.22 3.79
N ALA A 277 22.41 5.83 4.65
CA ALA A 277 22.67 6.52 5.91
C ALA A 277 23.04 8.00 5.70
N TRP A 278 23.91 8.26 4.72
CA TRP A 278 24.38 9.59 4.38
C TRP A 278 23.22 10.47 3.89
N ASN A 279 22.35 9.96 3.01
CA ASN A 279 21.19 10.71 2.52
C ASN A 279 20.21 11.04 3.65
N MET A 280 19.86 10.07 4.50
CA MET A 280 18.97 10.32 5.65
C MET A 280 19.52 11.38 6.60
N HIS A 281 20.85 11.51 6.71
CA HIS A 281 21.48 12.51 7.57
C HIS A 281 21.63 13.88 6.89
N LYS A 282 22.09 13.93 5.63
CA LYS A 282 22.45 15.16 4.93
C LYS A 282 21.29 15.82 4.18
N TYR A 283 20.34 15.05 3.66
CA TYR A 283 19.21 15.53 2.86
C TYR A 283 17.92 15.77 3.68
N HIS A 284 18.02 16.04 4.98
CA HIS A 284 16.83 16.16 5.85
C HIS A 284 15.82 17.26 5.45
N HIS A 285 16.17 18.16 4.52
CA HIS A 285 15.27 19.18 3.97
C HIS A 285 14.55 18.74 2.68
N ASP A 286 15.06 17.74 1.96
CA ASP A 286 14.51 17.25 0.69
C ASP A 286 13.74 15.95 0.90
N VAL A 287 12.41 16.09 1.01
CA VAL A 287 11.49 15.00 1.39
C VAL A 287 11.62 13.80 0.46
N ASP A 288 11.64 14.01 -0.87
CA ASP A 288 11.63 12.92 -1.85
C ASP A 288 12.90 12.06 -1.80
N VAL A 289 14.07 12.68 -1.62
CA VAL A 289 15.36 11.96 -1.54
C VAL A 289 15.42 11.10 -0.27
N VAL A 290 14.94 11.66 0.83
CA VAL A 290 14.87 10.96 2.12
C VAL A 290 13.86 9.82 2.05
N GLU A 291 12.68 10.03 1.48
CA GLU A 291 11.65 9.01 1.33
C GLU A 291 12.12 7.84 0.46
N GLU A 292 12.77 8.09 -0.69
CA GLU A 292 13.34 7.02 -1.52
C GLU A 292 14.49 6.29 -0.82
N SER A 293 15.33 7.01 -0.07
CA SER A 293 16.41 6.39 0.72
C SER A 293 15.87 5.51 1.85
N ILE A 294 14.78 5.93 2.50
CA ILE A 294 14.04 5.15 3.50
C ILE A 294 13.39 3.93 2.86
N ARG A 295 12.75 4.08 1.70
CA ARG A 295 12.16 2.95 0.96
C ARG A 295 13.22 1.90 0.66
N LEU A 296 14.37 2.30 0.10
CA LEU A 296 15.48 1.39 -0.17
C LEU A 296 15.98 0.69 1.10
N PHE A 297 16.16 1.43 2.20
CA PHE A 297 16.53 0.83 3.48
C PHE A 297 15.54 -0.24 3.92
N LEU A 298 14.23 0.07 3.91
CA LEU A 298 13.17 -0.83 4.33
C LEU A 298 13.05 -2.07 3.43
N ASP A 299 13.33 -1.94 2.13
CA ASP A 299 13.37 -3.06 1.18
C ASP A 299 14.57 -4.00 1.46
N ILE A 300 15.74 -3.43 1.79
CA ILE A 300 16.93 -4.21 2.18
C ILE A 300 16.66 -5.00 3.46
N VAL A 301 16.07 -4.36 4.48
CA VAL A 301 15.83 -4.98 5.80
C VAL A 301 14.49 -5.71 5.92
N ASN A 302 13.79 -5.90 4.81
CA ASN A 302 12.53 -6.65 4.80
C ASN A 302 12.78 -8.11 5.22
N VAL A 303 11.99 -8.63 6.16
CA VAL A 303 12.12 -10.01 6.67
C VAL A 303 11.93 -11.05 5.54
N ARG A 304 11.18 -10.72 4.49
CA ARG A 304 11.00 -11.58 3.31
C ARG A 304 12.19 -11.55 2.36
N ASN A 305 13.12 -10.62 2.56
CA ASN A 305 14.31 -10.51 1.74
C ASN A 305 15.32 -11.59 2.14
N GLN A 306 15.48 -12.57 1.26
CA GLN A 306 16.41 -13.70 1.44
C GLN A 306 17.87 -13.26 1.61
N LYS A 307 18.21 -12.03 1.21
CA LYS A 307 19.55 -11.46 1.29
C LYS A 307 19.91 -11.00 2.71
N LEU A 308 18.91 -10.67 3.52
CA LEU A 308 19.06 -9.99 4.82
C LEU A 308 20.07 -10.65 5.79
N PRO A 309 20.14 -11.99 5.95
CA PRO A 309 21.12 -12.62 6.84
C PRO A 309 22.58 -12.27 6.51
N HIS A 310 22.89 -12.02 5.24
CA HIS A 310 24.24 -11.61 4.81
C HIS A 310 24.47 -10.11 4.99
N VAL A 311 23.40 -9.32 4.96
CA VAL A 311 23.47 -7.86 5.08
C VAL A 311 23.75 -7.45 6.53
N ILE A 312 23.15 -8.13 7.51
CA ILE A 312 23.35 -7.82 8.94
C ILE A 312 24.79 -8.07 9.42
N GLU A 313 25.55 -8.89 8.71
CA GLU A 313 26.96 -9.20 9.01
C GLU A 313 27.92 -8.10 8.54
N LEU A 314 27.44 -7.13 7.73
CA LEU A 314 28.26 -6.07 7.18
C LEU A 314 28.53 -4.97 8.22
N GLU A 315 29.73 -4.38 8.16
CA GLU A 315 30.13 -3.27 9.04
C GLU A 315 29.26 -2.02 8.79
N SER A 316 28.90 -1.72 7.55
CA SER A 316 28.01 -0.60 7.22
C SER A 316 26.62 -0.73 7.86
N PHE A 317 26.16 -1.95 8.14
CA PHE A 317 24.91 -2.16 8.86
C PHE A 317 25.01 -1.70 10.32
N GLN A 318 26.19 -1.86 10.94
CA GLN A 318 26.44 -1.33 12.29
C GLN A 318 26.36 0.21 12.30
N ASN A 319 26.82 0.88 11.23
CA ASN A 319 26.67 2.33 11.09
C ASN A 319 25.19 2.77 11.06
N LEU A 320 24.31 1.97 10.46
CA LEU A 320 22.87 2.24 10.47
C LEU A 320 22.24 2.12 11.86
N ILE A 321 22.78 1.26 12.74
CA ILE A 321 22.33 1.20 14.14
C ILE A 321 22.63 2.54 14.83
N HIS A 322 23.79 3.15 14.55
CA HIS A 322 24.17 4.45 15.11
C HIS A 322 23.33 5.63 14.61
N MET A 323 22.62 5.49 13.48
CA MET A 323 21.70 6.53 12.99
C MET A 323 20.62 6.90 13.99
N ARG A 324 20.23 5.96 14.87
CA ARG A 324 19.23 6.21 15.93
C ARG A 324 19.69 7.27 16.94
N ASP A 325 21.00 7.46 17.08
CA ASP A 325 21.63 8.36 18.06
C ASP A 325 21.79 9.79 17.48
N LEU A 326 21.54 9.96 16.17
CA LEU A 326 21.56 11.25 15.49
C LEU A 326 20.28 12.04 15.75
N GLN A 327 20.39 13.36 15.68
CA GLN A 327 19.24 14.27 15.65
C GLN A 327 18.65 14.25 14.24
N LEU A 328 17.55 13.53 14.08
CA LEU A 328 16.83 13.37 12.81
C LEU A 328 15.38 13.81 12.99
N ASP A 329 14.73 14.17 11.88
CA ASP A 329 13.29 14.36 11.85
C ASP A 329 12.56 13.10 12.38
N SER A 330 11.43 13.31 13.06
CA SER A 330 10.73 12.22 13.76
C SER A 330 10.29 11.12 12.78
N LYS A 331 9.86 11.48 11.56
CA LYS A 331 9.42 10.52 10.53
C LYS A 331 10.58 9.65 10.04
N ILE A 332 11.77 10.25 9.90
CA ILE A 332 12.99 9.53 9.53
C ILE A 332 13.35 8.56 10.66
N LYS A 333 13.36 9.06 11.90
CA LYS A 333 13.72 8.27 13.07
C LYS A 333 12.76 7.10 13.31
N ARG A 334 11.46 7.30 13.09
CA ARG A 334 10.45 6.24 13.06
C ARG A 334 10.83 5.15 12.06
N SER A 335 11.21 5.54 10.85
CA SER A 335 11.53 4.59 9.77
C SER A 335 12.85 3.85 10.02
N VAL A 336 13.84 4.52 10.63
CA VAL A 336 15.07 3.90 11.11
C VAL A 336 14.75 2.83 12.16
N TYR A 337 13.95 3.16 13.19
CA TYR A 337 13.55 2.17 14.19
C TYR A 337 12.77 1.00 13.59
N LYS A 338 11.84 1.26 12.67
CA LYS A 338 11.11 0.22 11.94
C LYS A 338 12.08 -0.76 11.27
N GLY A 339 12.99 -0.25 10.44
CA GLY A 339 13.91 -1.11 9.70
C GLY A 339 14.91 -1.85 10.59
N LEU A 340 15.43 -1.20 11.65
CA LEU A 340 16.35 -1.84 12.59
C LEU A 340 15.69 -2.98 13.37
N ILE A 341 14.45 -2.80 13.85
CA ILE A 341 13.70 -3.86 14.53
C ILE A 341 13.39 -5.00 13.56
N MET A 342 12.99 -4.71 12.31
CA MET A 342 12.75 -5.74 11.28
C MET A 342 14.01 -6.58 11.02
N ALA A 343 15.17 -5.92 10.89
CA ALA A 343 16.44 -6.57 10.62
C ALA A 343 16.83 -7.60 11.69
N THR A 344 16.43 -7.40 12.95
CA THR A 344 16.75 -8.34 14.02
C THR A 344 16.19 -9.74 13.80
N ALA A 345 15.15 -9.89 12.97
CA ALA A 345 14.57 -11.19 12.63
C ALA A 345 15.57 -12.13 11.94
N ALA A 346 16.59 -11.57 11.28
CA ALA A 346 17.58 -12.34 10.54
C ALA A 346 18.69 -12.93 11.41
N PHE A 347 18.85 -12.50 12.67
CA PHE A 347 19.80 -13.11 13.59
C PHE A 347 19.40 -14.57 13.86
N GLN A 348 20.28 -15.51 13.53
CA GLN A 348 20.04 -16.95 13.78
C GLN A 348 20.11 -17.29 15.28
N ASN A 349 20.99 -16.62 16.03
CA ASN A 349 21.13 -16.81 17.46
C ASN A 349 20.12 -15.94 18.23
N VAL A 350 19.29 -16.58 19.05
CA VAL A 350 18.27 -15.92 19.88
C VAL A 350 18.90 -14.95 20.89
N ASP A 351 20.04 -15.27 21.49
CA ASP A 351 20.70 -14.42 22.48
C ASP A 351 21.22 -13.13 21.83
N GLN A 352 21.86 -13.24 20.66
CA GLN A 352 22.33 -12.09 19.89
C GLN A 352 21.16 -11.19 19.44
N ARG A 353 20.06 -11.81 19.00
CA ARG A 353 18.83 -11.10 18.64
C ARG A 353 18.29 -10.30 19.82
N GLN A 354 18.16 -10.94 20.98
CA GLN A 354 17.63 -10.32 22.19
C GLN A 354 18.54 -9.21 22.72
N GLU A 355 19.87 -9.38 22.64
CA GLU A 355 20.84 -8.35 22.97
C GLU A 355 20.67 -7.11 22.09
N CYS A 356 20.61 -7.31 20.76
CA CYS A 356 20.41 -6.21 19.81
C CYS A 356 19.06 -5.51 20.02
N LEU A 357 17.98 -6.27 20.20
CA LEU A 357 16.67 -5.71 20.54
C LEU A 357 16.71 -4.89 21.82
N ARG A 358 17.34 -5.41 22.88
CA ARG A 358 17.45 -4.67 24.15
C ARG A 358 18.20 -3.36 23.97
N HIS A 359 19.34 -3.42 23.27
CA HIS A 359 20.13 -2.24 22.93
C HIS A 359 19.32 -1.19 22.14
N LEU A 360 18.38 -1.61 21.28
CA LEU A 360 17.49 -0.70 20.53
C LEU A 360 16.35 -0.11 21.38
N LEU A 361 15.78 -0.90 22.29
CA LEU A 361 14.59 -0.54 23.06
C LEU A 361 14.88 0.29 24.31
N GLU A 362 15.99 0.01 25.02
CA GLU A 362 16.34 0.69 26.28
C GLU A 362 16.39 2.22 26.16
N PRO A 363 17.02 2.83 25.12
CA PRO A 363 17.07 4.29 25.00
C PRO A 363 15.68 4.92 24.81
N ILE A 364 14.80 4.28 24.03
CA ILE A 364 13.42 4.76 23.82
C ILE A 364 12.66 4.65 25.14
N GLY A 365 12.82 3.53 25.84
CA GLY A 365 12.18 3.29 27.12
C GLY A 365 12.56 4.34 28.16
N ALA A 366 13.86 4.64 28.30
CA ALA A 366 14.35 5.67 29.21
C ALA A 366 13.85 7.08 28.84
N ARG A 367 13.81 7.42 27.55
CA ARG A 367 13.23 8.70 27.09
C ARG A 367 11.75 8.80 27.42
N PHE A 368 10.98 7.74 27.16
CA PHE A 368 9.55 7.68 27.51
C PHE A 368 9.33 7.91 29.00
N ASP A 369 10.09 7.22 29.85
CA ASP A 369 9.96 7.35 31.30
C ASP A 369 10.29 8.77 31.78
N SER A 370 11.34 9.37 31.23
CA SER A 370 11.74 10.76 31.50
C SER A 370 10.65 11.76 31.07
N VAL A 371 10.15 11.63 29.84
CA VAL A 371 9.14 12.54 29.29
C VAL A 371 7.82 12.41 30.04
N CYS A 372 7.40 11.20 30.43
CA CYS A 372 6.19 11.02 31.23
C CYS A 372 6.32 11.64 32.63
N ALA A 373 7.50 11.56 33.25
CA ALA A 373 7.75 12.20 34.54
C ALA A 373 7.68 13.73 34.44
N GLU A 374 8.20 14.31 33.35
CA GLU A 374 8.12 15.74 33.04
C GLU A 374 6.66 16.17 32.75
N ALA A 375 5.96 15.42 31.89
CA ALA A 375 4.55 15.64 31.52
C ALA A 375 3.62 15.66 32.73
N SER A 376 3.83 14.77 33.71
CA SER A 376 3.02 14.72 34.93
C SER A 376 3.01 16.06 35.71
N ARG A 377 3.99 16.93 35.48
CA ARG A 377 4.10 18.26 36.12
C ARG A 377 3.81 19.41 35.16
N LEU A 378 4.23 19.27 33.89
CA LEU A 378 4.31 20.35 32.92
C LEU A 378 3.54 20.05 31.62
N HIS A 379 2.48 19.23 31.67
CA HIS A 379 1.68 18.85 30.49
C HIS A 379 1.09 20.01 29.67
N HIS A 380 0.95 21.21 30.24
CA HIS A 380 0.46 22.39 29.53
C HIS A 380 1.53 23.05 28.63
N GLU A 381 2.81 22.74 28.83
CA GLU A 381 3.94 23.33 28.10
C GLU A 381 4.10 22.69 26.71
N THR A 382 4.15 23.52 25.65
CA THR A 382 4.23 23.06 24.26
C THR A 382 5.45 22.18 23.99
N HIS A 383 6.61 22.52 24.56
CA HIS A 383 7.85 21.73 24.43
C HIS A 383 7.72 20.32 25.01
N VAL A 384 6.96 20.16 26.10
CA VAL A 384 6.73 18.84 26.70
C VAL A 384 5.83 17.99 25.80
N ARG A 385 4.81 18.62 25.19
CA ARG A 385 3.95 17.98 24.18
C ARG A 385 4.77 17.49 22.98
N GLU A 386 5.67 18.32 22.46
CA GLU A 386 6.55 17.96 21.33
C GLU A 386 7.46 16.77 21.67
N LYS A 387 8.05 16.76 22.87
CA LYS A 387 8.83 15.61 23.36
C LYS A 387 8.00 14.32 23.44
N VAL A 388 6.75 14.40 23.90
CA VAL A 388 5.83 13.24 23.94
C VAL A 388 5.60 12.72 22.53
N LEU A 389 5.27 13.60 21.58
CA LEU A 389 5.03 13.23 20.19
C LEU A 389 6.24 12.56 19.55
N VAL A 390 7.45 13.09 19.77
CA VAL A 390 8.69 12.48 19.25
C VAL A 390 8.89 11.06 19.78
N VAL A 391 8.71 10.84 21.08
CA VAL A 391 8.87 9.49 21.65
C VAL A 391 7.77 8.54 21.17
N LEU A 392 6.54 9.00 21.00
CA LEU A 392 5.46 8.19 20.43
C LEU A 392 5.72 7.82 18.96
N ASP A 393 6.32 8.70 18.16
CA ASP A 393 6.70 8.40 16.77
C ASP A 393 7.84 7.36 16.71
N GLU A 394 8.80 7.43 17.64
CA GLU A 394 9.83 6.39 17.82
C GLU A 394 9.20 5.03 18.20
N MET A 395 8.27 5.02 19.16
CA MET A 395 7.52 3.82 19.55
C MET A 395 6.68 3.27 18.39
N THR A 396 6.12 4.14 17.55
CA THR A 396 5.40 3.75 16.33
C THR A 396 6.34 3.01 15.38
N GLY A 397 7.57 3.49 15.23
CA GLY A 397 8.61 2.84 14.42
C GLY A 397 8.94 1.44 14.94
N VAL A 398 9.11 1.31 16.26
CA VAL A 398 9.29 0.00 16.90
C VAL A 398 8.11 -0.92 16.58
N ALA A 399 6.88 -0.46 16.78
CA ALA A 399 5.66 -1.23 16.52
C ALA A 399 5.58 -1.73 15.06
N GLN A 400 5.84 -0.84 14.10
CA GLN A 400 5.86 -1.16 12.66
C GLN A 400 6.92 -2.19 12.27
N GLY A 401 8.00 -2.30 13.05
CA GLY A 401 9.10 -3.23 12.76
C GLY A 401 8.95 -4.62 13.38
N ILE A 402 7.99 -4.80 14.29
CA ILE A 402 7.76 -6.07 14.97
C ILE A 402 7.28 -7.13 13.98
N ASN A 403 7.72 -8.37 14.20
CA ASN A 403 7.16 -9.56 13.57
C ASN A 403 6.86 -10.65 14.60
N GLY A 404 6.25 -11.75 14.16
CA GLY A 404 5.82 -12.82 15.06
C GLY A 404 6.95 -13.41 15.92
N SER A 405 8.19 -13.40 15.43
CA SER A 405 9.35 -13.91 16.16
C SER A 405 9.97 -12.90 17.13
N THR A 406 9.74 -11.60 16.93
CA THR A 406 10.30 -10.53 17.78
C THR A 406 9.28 -9.98 18.77
N PHE A 407 7.98 -10.12 18.48
CA PHE A 407 6.88 -9.63 19.31
C PHE A 407 7.01 -10.01 20.80
N PRO A 408 7.23 -11.28 21.19
CA PRO A 408 7.22 -11.65 22.60
C PRO A 408 8.29 -10.89 23.41
N PHE A 409 9.48 -10.74 22.86
CA PHE A 409 10.58 -10.05 23.54
C PHE A 409 10.38 -8.53 23.55
N VAL A 410 9.98 -7.94 22.42
CA VAL A 410 9.77 -6.49 22.32
C VAL A 410 8.63 -6.05 23.24
N TYR A 411 7.49 -6.76 23.19
CA TYR A 411 6.35 -6.44 24.04
C TYR A 411 6.69 -6.61 25.52
N GLN A 412 7.31 -7.73 25.91
CA GLN A 412 7.71 -7.96 27.31
C GLN A 412 8.65 -6.86 27.84
N THR A 413 9.59 -6.39 27.01
CA THR A 413 10.56 -5.34 27.39
C THR A 413 9.90 -3.96 27.54
N MET A 414 8.89 -3.67 26.73
CA MET A 414 8.20 -2.37 26.70
C MET A 414 6.84 -2.39 27.42
N ARG A 415 6.45 -3.53 28.03
CA ARG A 415 5.13 -3.79 28.60
C ARG A 415 4.65 -2.69 29.52
N GLU A 416 5.44 -2.33 30.54
CA GLU A 416 5.07 -1.30 31.50
C GLU A 416 4.79 0.06 30.84
N ARG A 417 5.49 0.37 29.74
CA ARG A 417 5.35 1.63 29.01
C ARG A 417 4.10 1.63 28.14
N PHE A 418 3.77 0.50 27.52
CA PHE A 418 2.49 0.34 26.83
C PHE A 418 1.30 0.51 27.78
N HIS A 419 1.38 -0.08 28.99
CA HIS A 419 0.33 0.08 30.01
C HIS A 419 0.10 1.53 30.48
N ARG A 420 1.08 2.42 30.27
CA ARG A 420 0.98 3.85 30.59
C ARG A 420 0.40 4.70 29.44
N LEU A 421 0.27 4.15 28.23
CA LEU A 421 -0.27 4.90 27.08
C LEU A 421 -1.71 5.41 27.31
N PRO A 422 -2.66 4.63 27.87
CA PRO A 422 -3.98 5.15 28.21
C PRO A 422 -3.91 6.31 29.21
N ASP A 423 -3.00 6.24 30.18
CA ASP A 423 -2.84 7.29 31.20
C ASP A 423 -2.30 8.60 30.60
N ILE A 424 -1.46 8.51 29.56
CA ILE A 424 -1.01 9.67 28.79
C ILE A 424 -2.19 10.33 28.06
N MET A 425 -3.09 9.54 27.45
CA MET A 425 -4.31 10.08 26.84
C MET A 425 -5.20 10.78 27.86
N LEU A 426 -5.27 10.24 29.09
CA LEU A 426 -5.95 10.89 30.22
C LEU A 426 -5.33 12.24 30.59
N LEU A 427 -4.01 12.29 30.68
CA LEU A 427 -3.27 13.51 31.02
C LEU A 427 -3.42 14.59 29.94
N PHE A 428 -3.38 14.20 28.66
CA PHE A 428 -3.41 15.08 27.50
C PHE A 428 -4.79 15.13 26.81
N ARG A 429 -5.87 15.00 27.57
CA ARG A 429 -7.26 14.96 27.05
C ARG A 429 -7.68 16.07 26.08
N ASN A 430 -7.03 17.24 26.13
CA ASN A 430 -7.33 18.38 25.26
C ASN A 430 -6.43 18.46 24.00
N TYR A 431 -5.51 17.50 23.84
CA TYR A 431 -4.49 17.49 22.79
C TYR A 431 -4.71 16.27 21.89
N LEU A 432 -5.47 16.47 20.81
CA LEU A 432 -5.85 15.39 19.89
C LEU A 432 -4.65 14.78 19.15
N ASP A 433 -3.61 15.57 18.89
CA ASP A 433 -2.33 15.11 18.33
C ASP A 433 -1.70 13.99 19.16
N ILE A 434 -1.69 14.11 20.48
CA ILE A 434 -1.20 13.06 21.39
C ILE A 434 -2.13 11.84 21.38
N ASN A 435 -3.45 12.05 21.46
CA ASN A 435 -4.41 10.95 21.42
C ASN A 435 -4.27 10.13 20.13
N VAL A 436 -4.12 10.81 18.99
CA VAL A 436 -3.88 10.19 17.68
C VAL A 436 -2.53 9.47 17.66
N ALA A 437 -1.46 10.07 18.19
CA ALA A 437 -0.15 9.42 18.24
C ALA A 437 -0.16 8.15 19.10
N VAL A 438 -0.86 8.15 20.25
CA VAL A 438 -1.04 6.95 21.08
C VAL A 438 -1.81 5.87 20.32
N MET A 439 -2.95 6.20 19.71
CA MET A 439 -3.73 5.24 18.94
C MET A 439 -2.93 4.68 17.76
N LYS A 440 -2.12 5.49 17.08
CA LYS A 440 -1.22 5.04 16.00
C LYS A 440 -0.19 4.00 16.48
N VAL A 441 0.44 4.20 17.64
CA VAL A 441 1.35 3.20 18.23
C VAL A 441 0.62 1.86 18.41
N LEU A 442 -0.61 1.90 18.93
CA LEU A 442 -1.42 0.70 19.17
C LEU A 442 -1.83 0.01 17.86
N ILE A 443 -2.35 0.77 16.89
CA ILE A 443 -2.73 0.30 15.54
C ILE A 443 -1.58 -0.43 14.85
N GLU A 444 -0.37 0.12 14.92
CA GLU A 444 0.80 -0.45 14.26
C GLU A 444 1.31 -1.70 14.96
N MET A 445 1.01 -1.87 16.25
CA MET A 445 1.32 -3.09 16.99
C MET A 445 0.24 -4.17 16.76
N THR A 446 -1.01 -3.78 16.47
CA THR A 446 -2.12 -4.66 16.08
C THR A 446 -1.93 -5.22 14.66
N THR A 447 -1.00 -6.17 14.51
CA THR A 447 -0.72 -6.86 13.24
C THR A 447 -1.08 -8.34 13.32
N ILE A 448 -1.42 -8.96 12.18
CA ILE A 448 -1.65 -10.42 12.06
C ILE A 448 -0.47 -11.21 12.66
N GLN A 449 0.74 -10.66 12.57
CA GLN A 449 1.96 -11.31 13.05
C GLN A 449 1.98 -11.47 14.58
N VAL A 450 1.29 -10.59 15.32
CA VAL A 450 1.10 -10.71 16.77
C VAL A 450 0.17 -11.87 17.12
N ALA A 451 -0.94 -12.03 16.39
CA ALA A 451 -1.84 -13.19 16.54
C ALA A 451 -1.13 -14.52 16.20
N THR A 452 -0.23 -14.52 15.22
CA THR A 452 0.52 -15.72 14.83
C THR A 452 1.80 -15.96 15.64
N SER A 453 2.12 -15.12 16.63
CA SER A 453 3.37 -15.21 17.41
C SER A 453 3.41 -16.42 18.37
N GLY A 454 2.25 -17.02 18.67
CA GLY A 454 2.11 -18.07 19.67
C GLY A 454 2.14 -17.58 21.12
N ALA A 455 2.38 -16.27 21.36
CA ALA A 455 2.44 -15.68 22.70
C ALA A 455 1.07 -15.15 23.17
N VAL A 456 0.09 -16.05 23.28
CA VAL A 456 -1.32 -15.73 23.55
C VAL A 456 -1.51 -14.83 24.78
N ASP A 457 -0.80 -15.11 25.89
CA ASP A 457 -0.93 -14.31 27.12
C ASP A 457 -0.45 -12.86 26.94
N LEU A 458 0.61 -12.64 26.15
CA LEU A 458 1.14 -11.31 25.86
C LEU A 458 0.25 -10.56 24.88
N SER A 459 -0.29 -11.24 23.86
CA SER A 459 -1.29 -10.66 22.96
C SER A 459 -2.52 -10.20 23.74
N ARG A 460 -3.04 -11.04 24.65
CA ARG A 460 -4.17 -10.67 25.52
C ARG A 460 -3.90 -9.45 26.37
N ASP A 461 -2.72 -9.40 27.01
CA ASP A 461 -2.31 -8.25 27.81
C ASP A 461 -2.24 -6.96 26.97
N PHE A 462 -1.75 -7.06 25.73
CA PHE A 462 -1.72 -5.93 24.79
C PHE A 462 -3.12 -5.46 24.39
N TYR A 463 -4.05 -6.37 24.10
CA TYR A 463 -5.41 -5.98 23.75
C TYR A 463 -6.11 -5.24 24.90
N GLU A 464 -5.88 -5.64 26.15
CA GLU A 464 -6.40 -4.90 27.31
C GLU A 464 -5.88 -3.44 27.34
N VAL A 465 -4.61 -3.21 26.96
CA VAL A 465 -4.08 -1.84 26.80
C VAL A 465 -4.84 -1.07 25.72
N CYS A 466 -5.06 -1.68 24.55
CA CYS A 466 -5.83 -1.07 23.46
C CYS A 466 -7.25 -0.71 23.91
N PHE A 467 -7.89 -1.62 24.64
CA PHE A 467 -9.25 -1.47 25.13
C PHE A 467 -9.36 -0.34 26.16
N ARG A 468 -8.40 -0.25 27.09
CA ARG A 468 -8.30 0.88 28.02
C ARG A 468 -8.11 2.21 27.29
N ALA A 469 -7.23 2.27 26.29
CA ALA A 469 -7.00 3.47 25.49
C ALA A 469 -8.26 3.93 24.75
N MET A 470 -8.97 3.00 24.10
CA MET A 470 -10.22 3.29 23.40
C MET A 470 -11.30 3.82 24.36
N ARG A 471 -11.47 3.21 25.54
CA ARG A 471 -12.40 3.72 26.56
C ARG A 471 -12.04 5.14 27.00
N CYS A 472 -10.76 5.41 27.27
CA CYS A 472 -10.29 6.75 27.65
C CYS A 472 -10.64 7.80 26.57
N TYR A 473 -10.40 7.48 25.30
CA TYR A 473 -10.75 8.36 24.20
C TYR A 473 -12.26 8.65 24.15
N MET A 474 -13.09 7.61 24.24
CA MET A 474 -14.55 7.74 24.16
C MET A 474 -15.13 8.58 25.30
N GLU A 475 -14.67 8.35 26.54
CA GLU A 475 -15.12 9.10 27.71
C GLU A 475 -14.81 10.60 27.60
N GLN A 476 -13.69 10.96 26.98
CA GLN A 476 -13.25 12.35 26.84
C GLN A 476 -13.85 13.05 25.62
N GLN A 477 -13.81 12.39 24.46
CA GLN A 477 -14.12 13.00 23.17
C GLN A 477 -15.57 12.79 22.74
N GLY A 478 -16.33 11.93 23.44
CA GLY A 478 -17.71 11.64 23.11
C GLY A 478 -18.63 12.87 23.08
N GLN A 479 -18.36 13.91 23.88
CA GLN A 479 -19.11 15.18 23.83
C GLN A 479 -18.60 16.13 22.73
N ARG A 480 -17.34 16.00 22.31
CA ARG A 480 -16.77 16.78 21.20
C ARG A 480 -17.32 16.31 19.87
N ILE A 481 -17.43 14.99 19.67
CA ILE A 481 -18.01 14.38 18.47
C ILE A 481 -19.39 14.97 18.17
N GLU A 482 -20.20 15.22 19.20
CA GLU A 482 -21.53 15.83 19.08
C GLU A 482 -21.51 17.32 18.65
N LYS A 483 -20.38 18.02 18.80
CA LYS A 483 -20.22 19.43 18.44
C LYS A 483 -19.65 19.63 17.03
N ILE A 484 -18.91 18.65 16.51
CA ILE A 484 -18.33 18.68 15.16
C ILE A 484 -19.41 18.91 14.08
N TYR A 485 -20.66 18.53 14.37
CA TYR A 485 -21.79 18.69 13.45
C TYR A 485 -22.05 20.15 13.03
N GLY A 486 -21.70 21.12 13.87
CA GLY A 486 -21.95 22.54 13.62
C GLY A 486 -20.73 23.32 13.14
N ASP A 487 -19.58 22.67 13.00
CA ASP A 487 -18.32 23.31 12.62
C ASP A 487 -17.82 22.74 11.28
N ASP A 488 -17.83 23.58 10.24
CA ASP A 488 -17.40 23.18 8.90
C ASP A 488 -15.87 23.04 8.78
N GLU A 489 -15.10 23.62 9.71
CA GLU A 489 -13.63 23.64 9.67
C GLU A 489 -12.98 22.48 10.45
N GLU A 490 -13.65 21.89 11.43
CA GLU A 490 -13.08 20.83 12.27
C GLU A 490 -13.05 19.47 11.54
N GLN A 491 -11.84 18.95 11.27
CA GLN A 491 -11.63 17.63 10.66
C GLN A 491 -11.57 16.51 11.73
N PRO A 492 -12.42 15.47 11.65
CA PRO A 492 -12.48 14.37 12.61
C PRO A 492 -11.43 13.25 12.37
N ASP A 493 -10.17 13.60 12.06
CA ASP A 493 -9.10 12.63 11.77
C ASP A 493 -8.88 11.61 12.90
N ASP A 494 -9.05 12.05 14.14
CA ASP A 494 -8.91 11.19 15.32
C ASP A 494 -10.03 10.15 15.43
N VAL A 495 -11.23 10.44 14.93
CA VAL A 495 -12.33 9.48 14.83
C VAL A 495 -12.00 8.42 13.79
N LEU A 496 -11.41 8.80 12.65
CA LEU A 496 -10.96 7.84 11.63
C LEU A 496 -9.93 6.86 12.21
N ILE A 497 -8.93 7.38 12.92
CA ILE A 497 -7.90 6.57 13.59
C ILE A 497 -8.52 5.66 14.66
N PHE A 498 -9.48 6.16 15.44
CA PHE A 498 -10.19 5.34 16.43
C PHE A 498 -10.92 4.15 15.78
N VAL A 499 -11.65 4.40 14.68
CA VAL A 499 -12.37 3.37 13.93
C VAL A 499 -11.40 2.36 13.30
N GLU A 500 -10.25 2.83 12.81
CA GLU A 500 -9.21 1.95 12.28
C GLU A 500 -8.63 1.00 13.35
N LEU A 501 -8.39 1.50 14.57
CA LEU A 501 -7.97 0.66 15.70
C LEU A 501 -9.03 -0.40 16.02
N PHE A 502 -10.30 -0.01 16.07
CA PHE A 502 -11.41 -0.95 16.29
C PHE A 502 -11.44 -2.06 15.24
N LYS A 503 -11.32 -1.70 13.96
CA LYS A 503 -11.25 -2.63 12.83
C LYS A 503 -10.13 -3.64 13.00
N LYS A 504 -8.90 -3.16 13.24
CA LYS A 504 -7.70 -4.02 13.33
C LYS A 504 -7.80 -5.00 14.48
N LEU A 505 -8.28 -4.57 15.64
CA LEU A 505 -8.50 -5.45 16.78
C LEU A 505 -9.50 -6.55 16.42
N THR A 506 -10.63 -6.16 15.85
CA THR A 506 -11.69 -7.09 15.46
C THR A 506 -11.19 -8.17 14.49
N ILE A 507 -10.43 -7.77 13.45
CA ILE A 507 -9.81 -8.71 12.50
C ILE A 507 -8.85 -9.66 13.21
N GLN A 508 -8.02 -9.14 14.13
CA GLN A 508 -6.99 -9.94 14.79
C GLN A 508 -7.59 -11.07 15.64
N TYR A 509 -8.74 -10.84 16.27
CA TYR A 509 -9.43 -11.82 17.09
C TYR A 509 -10.15 -12.92 16.32
N VAL A 510 -10.41 -12.75 15.02
CA VAL A 510 -10.88 -13.86 14.16
C VAL A 510 -9.85 -14.99 14.12
N PHE A 511 -8.56 -14.66 14.29
CA PHE A 511 -7.45 -15.62 14.18
C PHE A 511 -6.99 -16.21 15.51
N GLU A 512 -7.47 -15.73 16.66
CA GLU A 512 -7.06 -16.22 17.98
C GLU A 512 -8.14 -17.08 18.63
N GLN A 513 -7.81 -18.31 19.06
CA GLN A 513 -8.75 -19.24 19.70
C GLN A 513 -9.04 -18.94 21.19
N ALA A 514 -8.61 -17.80 21.73
CA ALA A 514 -8.67 -17.49 23.15
C ALA A 514 -9.78 -16.47 23.48
N GLU A 515 -10.74 -16.89 24.34
CA GLU A 515 -11.76 -16.08 25.03
C GLU A 515 -12.38 -14.91 24.23
N HIS A 516 -13.03 -15.23 23.10
CA HIS A 516 -13.77 -14.31 22.23
C HIS A 516 -14.76 -13.36 22.95
N SER A 517 -15.29 -13.77 24.10
CA SER A 517 -16.24 -13.00 24.90
C SER A 517 -15.75 -11.60 25.34
N VAL A 518 -14.46 -11.37 25.56
CA VAL A 518 -13.94 -10.06 26.00
C VAL A 518 -14.10 -9.01 24.89
N VAL A 519 -13.84 -9.42 23.65
CA VAL A 519 -13.89 -8.57 22.46
C VAL A 519 -15.32 -8.31 22.05
N ALA A 520 -16.17 -9.34 22.10
CA ALA A 520 -17.59 -9.19 21.88
C ALA A 520 -18.16 -8.15 22.85
N ASN A 521 -17.88 -8.30 24.16
CA ASN A 521 -18.34 -7.36 25.20
C ASN A 521 -17.81 -5.93 25.01
N LEU A 522 -16.56 -5.78 24.59
CA LEU A 522 -16.02 -4.45 24.34
C LEU A 522 -16.52 -3.85 23.03
N GLY A 523 -16.59 -4.61 21.95
CA GLY A 523 -17.17 -4.15 20.69
C GLY A 523 -18.62 -3.73 20.88
N ILE A 524 -19.38 -4.48 21.68
CA ILE A 524 -20.69 -4.06 22.21
C ILE A 524 -20.59 -2.72 22.95
N THR A 525 -19.64 -2.56 23.86
CA THR A 525 -19.46 -1.31 24.63
C THR A 525 -19.10 -0.11 23.74
N ILE A 526 -18.18 -0.29 22.79
CA ILE A 526 -17.71 0.73 21.86
C ILE A 526 -18.86 1.11 20.94
N LEU A 527 -19.50 0.14 20.30
CA LEU A 527 -20.60 0.39 19.39
C LEU A 527 -21.80 1.04 20.11
N SER A 528 -22.13 0.63 21.33
CA SER A 528 -23.21 1.25 22.12
C SER A 528 -22.98 2.75 22.35
N ASN A 529 -21.74 3.14 22.64
CA ASN A 529 -21.40 4.52 22.99
C ASN A 529 -21.06 5.38 21.77
N LEU A 530 -20.57 4.77 20.69
CA LEU A 530 -20.09 5.46 19.49
C LEU A 530 -21.17 5.59 18.40
N MET A 531 -21.92 4.52 18.10
CA MET A 531 -22.87 4.50 16.98
C MET A 531 -23.90 5.64 17.02
N PRO A 532 -24.54 5.96 18.17
CA PRO A 532 -25.51 7.06 18.23
C PRO A 532 -24.91 8.43 17.86
N LYS A 533 -23.59 8.56 18.05
CA LYS A 533 -22.83 9.80 17.84
C LYS A 533 -22.14 9.86 16.48
N MET A 534 -22.17 8.78 15.71
CA MET A 534 -21.51 8.77 14.39
C MET A 534 -22.44 9.15 13.25
N TYR A 535 -23.75 9.01 13.40
CA TYR A 535 -24.69 9.18 12.28
C TYR A 535 -24.47 10.45 11.45
N PRO A 536 -24.32 11.64 12.05
CA PRO A 536 -24.13 12.85 11.26
C PRO A 536 -22.72 12.95 10.64
N LEU A 537 -21.71 12.28 11.23
CA LEU A 537 -20.37 12.20 10.64
C LEU A 537 -20.33 11.28 9.43
N LEU A 538 -21.10 10.18 9.44
CA LEU A 538 -21.13 9.23 8.32
C LEU A 538 -21.62 9.90 7.03
N GLU A 539 -22.61 10.79 7.12
CA GLU A 539 -23.12 11.53 5.95
C GLU A 539 -22.13 12.57 5.41
N ARG A 540 -21.33 13.18 6.28
CA ARG A 540 -20.42 14.28 5.92
C ARG A 540 -19.02 13.82 5.51
N PHE A 541 -18.52 12.72 6.07
CA PHE A 541 -17.12 12.28 5.92
C PHE A 541 -17.04 10.86 5.32
N PRO A 542 -16.85 10.72 3.99
CA PRO A 542 -16.87 9.43 3.30
C PRO A 542 -15.82 8.43 3.80
N ASP A 543 -14.62 8.91 4.15
CA ASP A 543 -13.54 8.04 4.65
C ASP A 543 -13.90 7.42 6.00
N ILE A 544 -14.55 8.20 6.89
CA ILE A 544 -15.05 7.70 8.18
C ILE A 544 -16.18 6.72 7.96
N ALA A 545 -17.12 7.03 7.05
CA ALA A 545 -18.20 6.11 6.72
C ALA A 545 -17.66 4.78 6.22
N MET A 546 -16.76 4.81 5.24
CA MET A 546 -16.09 3.63 4.70
C MET A 546 -15.39 2.81 5.79
N ALA A 547 -14.59 3.47 6.64
CA ALA A 547 -13.89 2.80 7.73
C ALA A 547 -14.87 2.17 8.73
N TYR A 548 -15.96 2.87 9.06
CA TYR A 548 -16.98 2.42 9.99
C TYR A 548 -17.72 1.19 9.48
N TYR A 549 -18.24 1.22 8.24
CA TYR A 549 -18.97 0.09 7.66
C TYR A 549 -18.08 -1.15 7.52
N LYS A 550 -16.81 -0.99 7.12
CA LYS A 550 -15.83 -2.08 7.11
C LYS A 550 -15.61 -2.67 8.51
N SER A 551 -15.49 -1.81 9.53
CA SER A 551 -15.30 -2.26 10.91
C SER A 551 -16.51 -3.01 11.46
N LEU A 552 -17.72 -2.53 11.12
CA LEU A 552 -18.96 -3.17 11.51
C LEU A 552 -19.11 -4.56 10.87
N ASN A 553 -18.77 -4.70 9.59
CA ASN A 553 -18.73 -5.99 8.90
C ASN A 553 -17.79 -6.98 9.61
N CYS A 554 -16.54 -6.57 9.86
CA CYS A 554 -15.58 -7.43 10.59
C CYS A 554 -16.10 -7.83 11.98
N PHE A 555 -16.80 -6.94 12.68
CA PHE A 555 -17.32 -7.21 14.03
C PHE A 555 -18.47 -8.21 14.00
N ILE A 556 -19.40 -8.05 13.07
CA ILE A 556 -20.49 -9.01 12.88
C ILE A 556 -19.94 -10.37 12.44
N GLU A 557 -19.00 -10.41 11.50
CA GLU A 557 -18.33 -11.65 11.08
C GLU A 557 -17.66 -12.37 12.27
N LEU A 558 -16.94 -11.64 13.14
CA LEU A 558 -16.36 -12.18 14.37
C LEU A 558 -17.43 -12.85 15.25
N LEU A 559 -18.56 -12.17 15.50
CA LEU A 559 -19.65 -12.72 16.31
C LEU A 559 -20.29 -13.95 15.65
N VAL A 560 -20.40 -13.98 14.32
CA VAL A 560 -20.93 -15.12 13.57
C VAL A 560 -19.99 -16.32 13.68
N CYS A 561 -18.68 -16.13 13.42
CA CYS A 561 -17.67 -17.18 13.53
C CYS A 561 -17.63 -17.83 14.92
N ASN A 562 -17.89 -17.04 15.97
CA ASN A 562 -17.89 -17.51 17.36
C ASN A 562 -19.26 -17.96 17.88
N ASN A 563 -20.30 -17.90 17.04
CA ASN A 563 -21.69 -18.17 17.43
C ASN A 563 -22.18 -17.29 18.61
N GLU A 564 -21.72 -16.05 18.69
CA GLU A 564 -22.03 -15.08 19.75
C GLU A 564 -23.02 -14.00 19.30
N LEU A 565 -23.51 -14.05 18.04
CA LEU A 565 -24.44 -13.06 17.51
C LEU A 565 -25.72 -12.88 18.36
N HIS A 566 -26.17 -13.96 19.00
CA HIS A 566 -27.34 -13.97 19.89
C HIS A 566 -27.12 -13.22 21.22
N GLN A 567 -25.87 -12.87 21.56
CA GLN A 567 -25.52 -12.13 22.77
C GLN A 567 -25.64 -10.61 22.59
N LEU A 568 -25.89 -10.13 21.36
CA LEU A 568 -26.05 -8.70 21.10
C LEU A 568 -27.28 -8.13 21.83
N PRO A 569 -27.11 -7.04 22.61
CA PRO A 569 -28.22 -6.29 23.17
C PRO A 569 -29.16 -5.75 22.09
N ALA A 570 -30.47 -5.75 22.37
CA ALA A 570 -31.50 -5.28 21.45
C ALA A 570 -31.28 -3.82 21.01
N GLU A 571 -30.79 -2.95 21.91
CA GLU A 571 -30.48 -1.56 21.58
C GLU A 571 -29.40 -1.47 20.49
N ILE A 572 -28.30 -2.22 20.64
CA ILE A 572 -27.21 -2.26 19.65
C ILE A 572 -27.71 -2.79 18.33
N LEU A 573 -28.49 -3.88 18.37
CA LEU A 573 -29.05 -4.47 17.17
C LEU A 573 -29.90 -3.46 16.38
N ASN A 574 -30.74 -2.68 17.07
CA ASN A 574 -31.53 -1.63 16.43
C ASN A 574 -30.65 -0.54 15.80
N HIS A 575 -29.55 -0.13 16.45
CA HIS A 575 -28.60 0.84 15.88
C HIS A 575 -27.90 0.29 14.64
N ILE A 576 -27.52 -1.00 14.65
CA ILE A 576 -26.89 -1.66 13.49
C ILE A 576 -27.87 -1.69 12.32
N LEU A 577 -29.10 -2.15 12.55
CA LEU A 577 -30.14 -2.18 11.51
C LEU A 577 -30.46 -0.78 10.99
N TYR A 578 -30.55 0.22 11.88
CA TYR A 578 -30.73 1.61 11.46
C TYR A 578 -29.55 2.08 10.59
N THR A 579 -28.32 1.71 10.93
CA THR A 579 -27.14 2.04 10.11
C THR A 579 -27.18 1.36 8.73
N ILE A 580 -27.60 0.10 8.65
CA ILE A 580 -27.82 -0.60 7.36
C ILE A 580 -28.87 0.15 6.54
N LYS A 581 -29.97 0.59 7.17
CA LYS A 581 -31.02 1.35 6.49
C LYS A 581 -30.49 2.67 5.90
N ILE A 582 -29.73 3.45 6.67
CA ILE A 582 -29.07 4.68 6.15
C ILE A 582 -28.12 4.30 5.00
N GLY A 583 -27.33 3.24 5.19
CA GLY A 583 -26.41 2.64 4.21
C GLY A 583 -27.02 2.40 2.84
N LEU A 584 -28.26 1.89 2.84
CA LEU A 584 -29.01 1.54 1.62
C LEU A 584 -29.78 2.71 1.00
N THR A 585 -30.14 3.74 1.79
CA THR A 585 -31.13 4.76 1.38
C THR A 585 -30.60 6.18 1.29
N SER A 586 -29.54 6.51 2.04
CA SER A 586 -29.07 7.89 2.19
C SER A 586 -27.77 8.18 1.46
N PHE A 587 -26.93 7.17 1.17
CA PHE A 587 -25.61 7.42 0.59
C PHE A 587 -25.59 7.28 -0.93
N THR A 588 -24.95 8.24 -1.60
CA THR A 588 -24.60 8.20 -3.03
C THR A 588 -23.41 7.30 -3.34
N TYR A 589 -22.76 6.71 -2.34
CA TYR A 589 -21.54 5.90 -2.49
C TYR A 589 -21.86 4.42 -2.68
N PRO A 590 -21.50 3.81 -3.84
CA PRO A 590 -21.76 2.41 -4.13
C PRO A 590 -21.19 1.45 -3.08
N GLU A 591 -19.99 1.74 -2.56
CA GLU A 591 -19.29 0.83 -1.64
C GLU A 591 -19.97 0.74 -0.27
N ILE A 592 -20.57 1.83 0.21
CA ILE A 592 -21.34 1.83 1.49
C ILE A 592 -22.61 1.01 1.33
N GLN A 593 -23.28 1.14 0.19
CA GLN A 593 -24.44 0.32 -0.15
C GLN A 593 -24.04 -1.16 -0.24
N GLY A 594 -22.91 -1.48 -0.88
CA GLY A 594 -22.34 -2.84 -0.93
C GLY A 594 -22.08 -3.42 0.46
N HIS A 595 -21.38 -2.69 1.33
CA HIS A 595 -21.14 -3.13 2.71
C HIS A 595 -22.41 -3.32 3.55
N SER A 596 -23.46 -2.55 3.28
CA SER A 596 -24.77 -2.71 3.94
C SER A 596 -25.49 -3.97 3.47
N LEU A 597 -25.33 -4.34 2.20
CA LEU A 597 -25.85 -5.59 1.64
C LEU A 597 -25.07 -6.80 2.18
N ASP A 598 -23.75 -6.70 2.31
CA ASP A 598 -22.90 -7.75 2.92
C ASP A 598 -23.35 -8.10 4.35
N LEU A 599 -23.69 -7.08 5.16
CA LEU A 599 -24.26 -7.29 6.50
C LEU A 599 -25.58 -8.06 6.46
N LEU A 600 -26.49 -7.71 5.54
CA LEU A 600 -27.78 -8.39 5.39
C LEU A 600 -27.62 -9.83 4.90
N ILE A 601 -26.67 -10.07 4.00
CA ILE A 601 -26.29 -11.41 3.52
C ILE A 601 -25.78 -12.24 4.70
N THR A 602 -24.84 -11.70 5.48
CA THR A 602 -24.27 -12.35 6.67
C THR A 602 -25.34 -12.68 7.72
N PHE A 603 -26.29 -11.76 7.97
CA PHE A 603 -27.44 -12.03 8.84
C PHE A 603 -28.36 -13.09 8.26
N GLY A 604 -28.67 -13.04 6.95
CA GLY A 604 -29.48 -14.04 6.27
C GLY A 604 -28.92 -15.45 6.42
N ASP A 605 -27.62 -15.63 6.14
CA ASP A 605 -26.93 -16.91 6.29
C ASP A 605 -26.95 -17.40 7.75
N SER A 606 -26.67 -16.52 8.70
CA SER A 606 -26.71 -16.85 10.14
C SER A 606 -28.11 -17.28 10.60
N LEU A 607 -29.16 -16.61 10.11
CA LEU A 607 -30.55 -16.93 10.41
C LEU A 607 -31.01 -18.25 9.79
N ILE A 608 -30.47 -18.65 8.65
CA ILE A 608 -30.74 -19.94 8.02
C ILE A 608 -30.08 -21.07 8.83
N GLN A 609 -28.87 -20.82 9.32
CA GLN A 609 -28.09 -21.79 10.11
C GLN A 609 -28.60 -21.95 11.57
N ASP A 610 -29.33 -20.97 12.10
CA ASP A 610 -29.90 -21.00 13.47
C ASP A 610 -31.04 -22.02 13.63
N THR A 611 -30.69 -23.28 13.88
CA THR A 611 -31.65 -24.36 14.13
C THR A 611 -32.31 -24.28 15.51
N GLU A 612 -31.67 -23.63 16.48
CA GLU A 612 -32.11 -23.55 17.87
C GLU A 612 -32.99 -22.32 18.18
N ASN A 613 -33.28 -21.50 17.17
CA ASN A 613 -34.09 -20.29 17.28
C ASN A 613 -33.54 -19.25 18.26
N ARG A 614 -32.22 -19.19 18.42
CA ARG A 614 -31.55 -18.21 19.29
C ARG A 614 -31.60 -16.79 18.71
N LEU A 615 -31.79 -16.65 17.40
CA LEU A 615 -31.80 -15.37 16.67
C LEU A 615 -33.22 -14.89 16.31
N GLN A 616 -34.25 -15.35 17.01
CA GLN A 616 -35.65 -15.00 16.70
C GLN A 616 -35.89 -13.49 16.65
N HIS A 617 -35.33 -12.73 17.59
CA HIS A 617 -35.49 -11.27 17.63
C HIS A 617 -34.84 -10.59 16.41
N LEU A 618 -33.64 -11.03 16.01
CA LEU A 618 -32.98 -10.57 14.79
C LEU A 618 -33.80 -10.92 13.54
N ARG A 619 -34.43 -12.10 13.51
CA ARG A 619 -35.29 -12.55 12.41
C ARG A 619 -36.48 -11.60 12.22
N GLU A 620 -37.16 -11.26 13.30
CA GLU A 620 -38.34 -10.37 13.29
C GLU A 620 -38.00 -8.96 12.81
N LEU A 621 -36.85 -8.43 13.23
CA LEU A 621 -36.41 -7.08 12.85
C LEU A 621 -35.79 -7.01 11.45
N THR A 622 -35.28 -8.12 10.92
CA THR A 622 -34.51 -8.13 9.66
C THR A 622 -35.31 -8.65 8.47
N VAL A 623 -35.87 -9.87 8.56
CA VAL A 623 -36.32 -10.64 7.38
C VAL A 623 -37.36 -9.91 6.56
N GLU A 624 -38.51 -9.58 7.16
CA GLU A 624 -39.59 -8.90 6.45
C GLU A 624 -39.33 -7.39 6.27
N PRO A 625 -38.87 -6.64 7.31
CA PRO A 625 -38.66 -5.20 7.17
C PRO A 625 -37.61 -4.82 6.12
N PHE A 626 -36.45 -5.49 6.12
CA PHE A 626 -35.40 -5.22 5.12
C PHE A 626 -35.70 -5.88 3.78
N GLY A 627 -36.36 -7.04 3.78
CA GLY A 627 -36.86 -7.65 2.54
C GLY A 627 -37.73 -6.68 1.74
N LYS A 628 -38.71 -6.05 2.40
CA LYS A 628 -39.57 -5.02 1.80
C LYS A 628 -38.80 -3.75 1.42
N LEU A 629 -37.90 -3.28 2.30
CA LEU A 629 -37.06 -2.12 2.02
C LEU A 629 -36.19 -2.30 0.76
N LEU A 630 -35.60 -3.47 0.54
CA LEU A 630 -34.77 -3.72 -0.64
C LEU A 630 -35.60 -3.66 -1.94
N PHE A 631 -36.84 -4.14 -1.93
CA PHE A 631 -37.77 -3.93 -3.04
C PHE A 631 -38.07 -2.45 -3.27
N ASP A 632 -38.27 -1.66 -2.21
CA ASP A 632 -38.47 -0.21 -2.33
C ASP A 632 -37.22 0.51 -2.87
N VAL A 633 -36.01 0.09 -2.47
CA VAL A 633 -34.73 0.62 -2.98
C VAL A 633 -34.56 0.33 -4.48
N ILE A 634 -34.90 -0.89 -4.91
CA ILE A 634 -34.87 -1.29 -6.32
C ILE A 634 -35.86 -0.46 -7.14
N VAL A 635 -37.12 -0.37 -6.70
CA VAL A 635 -38.19 0.35 -7.41
C VAL A 635 -37.94 1.86 -7.41
N GLY A 636 -37.38 2.40 -6.32
CA GLY A 636 -36.98 3.79 -6.19
C GLY A 636 -35.73 4.17 -6.98
N LEU A 637 -35.08 3.22 -7.67
CA LEU A 637 -33.84 3.42 -8.44
C LEU A 637 -32.67 3.96 -7.61
N ASN A 638 -32.70 3.72 -6.29
CA ASN A 638 -31.63 4.12 -5.37
C ASN A 638 -30.51 3.07 -5.30
N LEU A 639 -30.57 2.02 -6.13
CA LEU A 639 -29.59 0.94 -6.21
C LEU A 639 -28.53 1.21 -7.28
N HIS A 640 -27.26 1.25 -6.88
CA HIS A 640 -26.16 1.35 -7.83
C HIS A 640 -26.04 0.09 -8.68
N SER A 641 -25.67 0.23 -9.96
CA SER A 641 -25.63 -0.91 -10.90
C SER A 641 -24.70 -2.04 -10.47
N GLU A 642 -23.61 -1.69 -9.79
CA GLU A 642 -22.61 -2.65 -9.30
C GLU A 642 -23.16 -3.55 -8.18
N ASN A 643 -24.10 -3.04 -7.38
CA ASN A 643 -24.63 -3.74 -6.20
C ASN A 643 -25.91 -4.55 -6.48
N LYS A 644 -26.35 -4.63 -7.74
CA LYS A 644 -27.60 -5.33 -8.11
C LYS A 644 -27.61 -6.79 -7.68
N ASN A 645 -26.53 -7.50 -7.97
CA ASN A 645 -26.42 -8.92 -7.66
C ASN A 645 -26.44 -9.19 -6.15
N ASP A 646 -25.76 -8.34 -5.37
CA ASP A 646 -25.72 -8.48 -3.91
C ASP A 646 -27.07 -8.13 -3.29
N CYS A 647 -27.78 -7.13 -3.83
CA CYS A 647 -29.13 -6.79 -3.41
C CYS A 647 -30.11 -7.94 -3.66
N TYR A 648 -30.09 -8.52 -4.86
CA TYR A 648 -30.91 -9.68 -5.18
C TYR A 648 -30.54 -10.91 -4.34
N GLY A 649 -29.25 -11.10 -4.10
CA GLY A 649 -28.72 -12.14 -3.21
C GLY A 649 -29.19 -11.98 -1.76
N ALA A 650 -29.23 -10.75 -1.24
CA ALA A 650 -29.73 -10.43 0.09
C ALA A 650 -31.24 -10.74 0.21
N ILE A 651 -32.06 -10.32 -0.76
CA ILE A 651 -33.50 -10.64 -0.80
C ILE A 651 -33.71 -12.15 -0.75
N TYR A 652 -32.98 -12.91 -1.56
CA TYR A 652 -33.07 -14.36 -1.60
C TYR A 652 -32.75 -15.01 -0.24
N LEU A 653 -31.66 -14.60 0.40
CA LEU A 653 -31.26 -15.14 1.71
C LEU A 653 -32.26 -14.79 2.80
N LEU A 654 -32.77 -13.56 2.83
CA LEU A 654 -33.84 -13.18 3.77
C LEU A 654 -35.11 -14.00 3.51
N ALA A 655 -35.48 -14.24 2.25
CA ALA A 655 -36.63 -15.07 1.91
C ALA A 655 -36.44 -16.53 2.34
N CYS A 656 -35.24 -17.10 2.16
CA CYS A 656 -34.90 -18.43 2.71
C CYS A 656 -34.92 -18.46 4.25
N ALA A 657 -34.60 -17.34 4.90
CA ALA A 657 -34.66 -17.20 6.35
C ALA A 657 -36.10 -16.98 6.89
N SER A 658 -37.11 -16.80 6.03
CA SER A 658 -38.49 -16.65 6.53
C SER A 658 -39.04 -17.96 7.09
N ARG A 659 -39.67 -17.89 8.26
CA ARG A 659 -40.38 -19.03 8.89
C ARG A 659 -41.90 -18.91 8.81
N THR A 660 -42.41 -17.88 8.14
CA THR A 660 -43.84 -17.65 7.94
C THR A 660 -44.40 -18.58 6.87
N GLU A 661 -45.68 -18.97 6.99
CA GLU A 661 -46.37 -19.77 5.97
C GLU A 661 -46.46 -19.04 4.62
N ILE A 662 -46.53 -17.70 4.64
CA ILE A 662 -46.51 -16.84 3.47
C ILE A 662 -45.22 -16.02 3.49
N ASN A 663 -44.38 -16.19 2.46
CA ASN A 663 -43.11 -15.48 2.33
C ASN A 663 -43.33 -14.01 1.97
N PHE A 664 -42.64 -13.09 2.65
CA PHE A 664 -42.73 -11.64 2.36
C PHE A 664 -42.44 -11.31 0.89
N CYS A 665 -41.58 -12.09 0.22
CA CYS A 665 -41.24 -11.88 -1.18
C CYS A 665 -42.47 -12.04 -2.08
N HIS A 666 -43.30 -13.06 -1.83
CA HIS A 666 -44.52 -13.29 -2.62
C HIS A 666 -45.56 -12.18 -2.40
N GLU A 667 -45.72 -11.74 -1.15
CA GLU A 667 -46.62 -10.63 -0.82
C GLU A 667 -46.16 -9.32 -1.48
N THR A 668 -44.87 -9.02 -1.39
CA THR A 668 -44.29 -7.77 -1.91
C THR A 668 -44.36 -7.72 -3.43
N VAL A 669 -44.01 -8.82 -4.12
CA VAL A 669 -44.16 -8.93 -5.58
C VAL A 669 -45.63 -8.75 -5.98
N THR A 670 -46.57 -9.37 -5.26
CA THR A 670 -48.01 -9.22 -5.55
C THR A 670 -48.49 -7.79 -5.34
N ALA A 671 -48.07 -7.13 -4.26
CA ALA A 671 -48.42 -5.75 -3.98
C ALA A 671 -47.87 -4.78 -5.03
N LEU A 672 -46.62 -4.97 -5.47
CA LEU A 672 -46.00 -4.15 -6.52
C LEU A 672 -46.73 -4.29 -7.85
N VAL A 673 -47.09 -5.52 -8.24
CA VAL A 673 -47.85 -5.79 -9.47
C VAL A 673 -49.25 -5.16 -9.41
N ASN A 674 -49.95 -5.26 -8.28
CA ASN A 674 -51.26 -4.64 -8.11
C ASN A 674 -51.17 -3.10 -8.19
N LYS A 675 -50.19 -2.50 -7.52
CA LYS A 675 -49.92 -1.06 -7.58
C LYS A 675 -49.58 -0.58 -9.00
N GLN A 676 -48.97 -1.43 -9.82
CA GLN A 676 -48.74 -1.15 -11.24
C GLN A 676 -50.02 -1.26 -12.09
N LYS A 677 -50.85 -2.29 -11.87
CA LYS A 677 -52.15 -2.46 -12.56
C LYS A 677 -53.08 -1.27 -12.31
N GLU A 678 -53.02 -0.67 -11.11
CA GLU A 678 -53.76 0.56 -10.78
C GLU A 678 -53.27 1.82 -11.53
N ARG A 679 -52.00 1.86 -11.96
CA ARG A 679 -51.38 3.03 -12.61
C ARG A 679 -51.43 2.99 -14.14
N VAL A 680 -51.52 1.81 -14.75
CA VAL A 680 -51.51 1.63 -16.21
C VAL A 680 -52.91 1.25 -16.70
N THR A 681 -53.62 2.20 -17.30
CA THR A 681 -55.02 2.07 -17.75
C THR A 681 -55.26 1.04 -18.86
N TYR A 682 -54.20 0.44 -19.42
CA TYR A 682 -54.23 -0.53 -20.52
C TYR A 682 -53.49 -1.84 -20.24
N ALA A 683 -53.16 -2.15 -18.97
CA ALA A 683 -52.54 -3.42 -18.64
C ALA A 683 -53.54 -4.58 -18.78
N THR A 684 -53.17 -5.63 -19.53
CA THR A 684 -53.90 -6.91 -19.58
C THR A 684 -54.00 -7.52 -18.17
N ASP A 685 -55.14 -8.10 -17.81
CA ASP A 685 -55.37 -8.72 -16.49
C ASP A 685 -54.38 -9.85 -16.15
N SER A 686 -53.75 -10.46 -17.16
CA SER A 686 -52.80 -11.58 -17.02
C SER A 686 -51.41 -11.10 -16.57
N ASP A 687 -50.88 -11.76 -15.54
CA ASP A 687 -49.50 -11.56 -15.08
C ASP A 687 -48.49 -12.06 -16.14
N THR A 688 -47.29 -11.46 -16.20
CA THR A 688 -46.22 -11.96 -17.08
C THR A 688 -45.67 -13.29 -16.53
N PRO A 689 -45.09 -14.16 -17.38
CA PRO A 689 -44.56 -15.46 -16.93
C PRO A 689 -43.47 -15.33 -15.85
N GLU A 690 -42.74 -14.22 -15.80
CA GLU A 690 -41.75 -13.90 -14.77
C GLU A 690 -42.43 -13.59 -13.42
N VAL A 691 -43.53 -12.83 -13.44
CA VAL A 691 -44.34 -12.51 -12.25
C VAL A 691 -44.94 -13.77 -11.65
N GLU A 692 -45.54 -14.64 -12.48
CA GLU A 692 -46.10 -15.91 -12.01
C GLU A 692 -45.03 -16.85 -11.41
N LYS A 693 -43.83 -16.89 -12.02
CA LYS A 693 -42.71 -17.66 -11.50
C LYS A 693 -42.20 -17.12 -10.17
N LEU A 694 -42.13 -15.79 -9.98
CA LEU A 694 -41.71 -15.18 -8.69
C LEU A 694 -42.76 -15.38 -7.59
N LYS A 695 -44.06 -15.27 -7.92
CA LYS A 695 -45.15 -15.51 -6.97
C LYS A 695 -45.17 -16.95 -6.44
N ASN A 696 -44.66 -17.90 -7.21
CA ASN A 696 -44.63 -19.33 -6.86
C ASN A 696 -43.21 -19.86 -6.61
N PHE A 697 -42.21 -18.98 -6.48
CA PHE A 697 -40.82 -19.40 -6.32
C PHE A 697 -40.61 -20.12 -4.99
N VAL A 698 -40.09 -21.35 -5.01
CA VAL A 698 -39.82 -22.11 -3.79
C VAL A 698 -38.41 -21.76 -3.30
N PHE A 699 -38.33 -21.14 -2.12
CA PHE A 699 -37.07 -20.78 -1.50
C PHE A 699 -36.46 -21.97 -0.75
N SER A 700 -35.29 -22.43 -1.17
CA SER A 700 -34.44 -23.35 -0.40
C SER A 700 -32.99 -22.95 -0.52
N HIS A 701 -32.23 -23.00 0.57
CA HIS A 701 -30.85 -22.49 0.61
C HIS A 701 -29.92 -23.34 -0.28
N SER A 702 -29.69 -22.90 -1.52
CA SER A 702 -28.82 -23.57 -2.49
C SER A 702 -28.27 -22.58 -3.52
N ARG A 703 -27.02 -22.80 -3.95
CA ARG A 703 -26.36 -21.92 -4.93
C ARG A 703 -27.11 -21.86 -6.26
N GLU A 704 -27.64 -22.99 -6.74
CA GLU A 704 -28.37 -23.06 -8.00
C GLU A 704 -29.68 -22.24 -7.96
N GLN A 705 -30.45 -22.35 -6.87
CA GLN A 705 -31.67 -21.55 -6.72
C GLN A 705 -31.37 -20.08 -6.50
N LYS A 706 -30.28 -19.72 -5.79
CA LYS A 706 -29.84 -18.32 -5.67
C LYS A 706 -29.59 -17.70 -7.04
N MET A 707 -28.85 -18.38 -7.92
CA MET A 707 -28.56 -17.89 -9.27
C MET A 707 -29.82 -17.79 -10.13
N SER A 708 -30.71 -18.79 -10.04
CA SER A 708 -32.00 -18.79 -10.74
C SER A 708 -32.90 -17.63 -10.30
N PHE A 709 -32.93 -17.36 -8.99
CA PHE A 709 -33.69 -16.24 -8.42
C PHE A 709 -33.12 -14.89 -8.88
N ILE A 710 -31.80 -14.72 -8.87
CA ILE A 710 -31.13 -13.49 -9.33
C ILE A 710 -31.51 -13.15 -10.78
N ASP A 711 -31.41 -14.12 -11.69
CA ASP A 711 -31.78 -13.93 -13.10
C ASP A 711 -33.28 -13.63 -13.27
N LEU A 712 -34.13 -14.33 -12.52
CA LEU A 712 -35.57 -14.13 -12.55
C LEU A 712 -35.98 -12.75 -12.02
N LEU A 713 -35.35 -12.30 -10.92
CA LEU A 713 -35.61 -11.00 -10.31
C LEU A 713 -35.12 -9.86 -11.21
N ASP A 714 -33.96 -10.00 -11.86
CA ASP A 714 -33.46 -8.97 -12.78
C ASP A 714 -34.39 -8.75 -13.99
N LYS A 715 -34.94 -9.85 -14.55
CA LYS A 715 -35.96 -9.79 -15.61
C LYS A 715 -37.25 -9.12 -15.15
N PHE A 716 -37.68 -9.42 -13.92
CA PHE A 716 -38.85 -8.80 -13.31
C PHE A 716 -38.64 -7.29 -13.07
N VAL A 717 -37.50 -6.90 -12.50
CA VAL A 717 -37.15 -5.50 -12.26
C VAL A 717 -37.06 -4.74 -13.58
N SER A 718 -36.44 -5.31 -14.61
CA SER A 718 -36.40 -4.72 -15.95
C SER A 718 -37.81 -4.49 -16.52
N SER A 719 -38.72 -5.43 -16.30
CA SER A 719 -40.11 -5.32 -16.74
C SER A 719 -40.90 -4.26 -15.96
N ILE A 720 -40.62 -4.10 -14.66
CA ILE A 720 -41.29 -3.14 -13.77
C ILE A 720 -40.74 -1.71 -13.95
N CYS A 721 -39.42 -1.53 -14.02
CA CYS A 721 -38.76 -0.22 -14.13
C CYS A 721 -39.00 0.44 -15.50
N PHE A 722 -39.08 -0.32 -16.59
CA PHE A 722 -39.38 0.21 -17.93
C PHE A 722 -40.75 0.92 -17.99
N LEU A 723 -41.68 0.54 -17.11
CA LEU A 723 -43.03 1.11 -17.03
C LEU A 723 -43.13 2.33 -16.09
N TYR A 724 -42.23 2.47 -15.11
CA TYR A 724 -42.18 3.64 -14.23
C TYR A 724 -41.59 4.89 -14.91
N HIS A 725 -40.85 4.73 -16.01
CA HIS A 725 -40.25 5.83 -16.79
C HIS A 725 -41.10 6.38 -17.94
N GLN A 726 -42.35 5.90 -18.12
CA GLN A 726 -43.30 6.44 -19.12
C GLN A 726 -44.25 7.52 -18.57
N VAL A 727 -43.84 8.29 -17.55
CA VAL A 727 -44.57 9.48 -17.08
C VAL A 727 -43.72 10.72 -17.23
#